data_AF-A0A7C0XX58-F1
#
_entry.id   AF-A0A7C0XX58-F1
#
_cell.length_a   1.000
_cell.length_b   1.000
_cell.length_c   1.000
_cell.angle_alpha   90.00
_cell.angle_beta   90.00
_cell.angle_gamma   90.00
#
_symmetry.space_group_name_H-M   'P 1'
#
loop_
_entity.id
_entity.type
_entity.pdbx_description
1 polymer ?
#
loop_
_entity_poly.entity_id
_entity_poly.type
_entity_poly.pdbx_seq_one_letter_code
_entity_poly.pdbx_strand_id
1 'polypeptide(L)'
;MNPKRVCRELLLIFVIGVGSAVSLSLAMHPPSSSASADGLVAAAQSERVVVRALADDPSPPTSPVKLVFIHHSCGDNWLDAGNGDLGDQLGANNYYVSDTYYGWGPDGIGDNTDIGHWWTWFRGPSSPTYTQAVYTTTNQHASYTRPMSDPGGDNTIIMFKSCYPNSNLRGDPNDSPPPIGSNPLRGQSCGSTDHTVANAKGIYIDLLNYFETRQDKLFIVITAPPVQDGTYAANARAFNTWLVEDWLDTYPYNNVAVFDFYNVLTSNGGSWNVNDYGQSTGNHHRVITTTIPITIEYITDQGDDTAAYPSGGSDDHPSAAGNQKATGEFVPLLNVFYNRWKGSGMACTPLSGVTIGGPTSGYTDTLYAFVAAVSPANASTPITYTWVPTPDAGTGAVVSYTWATTGTRTITVSAENCGGTPFTATHEIEINIRVQGNYRVYLPLVLRNWSAMPTPTPTPTPTPTSTPEPGSLIMPADFTYLGAFRLPGGEDPPQTFAYGGNAMTFNPDGDPGNSDAFPGSLFITGHDRIAYGGLPDGDQVAEVSIPAPTIAVSPTDLPQASFIQTFHNALAGYFTNLEEIPRIGMQYLNHPDTGPLIHLCWGQHLQDQAPSHAWFSPTLDAPNLHGVWYIGNQDPYSTNGYMFDIPTAWANAHAQGRCLATGRFRDGGMGGMGPAIFAYRPWLPDGSPPVSGTHLAETTLLLYENSYNTEEITRCLNGYQHPDEWEGGAWITTPSGKSAVLFAGTKGTGSKYWYGYINPAGPEYPCVDAEVTGFPTCRLADGSLCPPEDLTGCCDPDVDCVSNRGWWSGRFDAQFILYDPADLAQVAAGEIESWEPQPYGVIDIDDHLYLNPPPWDEIELGWGGQRRSRIGAAAYDRQNGYLYVLELYADEAKPVVHVWQVE
;
A
#
# COMPACT_ATOMS: atom_id res chain seq x y z
N MET A 1 9.57 -13.42 -8.68
CA MET A 1 10.44 -14.13 -9.65
C MET A 1 9.61 -14.41 -10.89
N ASN A 2 9.80 -13.66 -11.97
CA ASN A 2 8.90 -13.68 -13.13
C ASN A 2 9.70 -13.21 -14.38
N PRO A 3 9.64 -13.90 -15.53
CA PRO A 3 10.32 -13.49 -16.76
C PRO A 3 9.76 -12.20 -17.40
N LYS A 4 8.54 -11.76 -17.04
CA LYS A 4 7.99 -10.49 -17.52
C LYS A 4 8.15 -9.37 -16.51
N ARG A 5 9.37 -8.84 -16.55
CA ARG A 5 9.67 -7.44 -16.21
C ARG A 5 9.51 -6.52 -17.44
N VAL A 6 8.70 -6.91 -18.44
CA VAL A 6 8.52 -6.17 -19.71
C VAL A 6 7.09 -6.33 -20.27
N CYS A 7 6.35 -5.21 -20.23
CA CYS A 7 5.26 -4.71 -21.11
C CYS A 7 4.15 -5.62 -21.67
N ARG A 8 2.92 -5.06 -21.62
CA ARG A 8 1.64 -5.29 -22.36
C ARG A 8 0.58 -6.09 -21.58
N GLU A 9 -0.70 -5.71 -21.52
CA GLU A 9 -1.51 -4.68 -22.20
C GLU A 9 -2.87 -4.52 -21.49
N LEU A 10 -3.40 -3.30 -21.40
CA LEU A 10 -4.82 -3.02 -21.68
C LEU A 10 -4.94 -1.57 -22.17
N LEU A 11 -4.93 -1.45 -23.50
CA LEU A 11 -5.31 -0.28 -24.26
C LEU A 11 -6.48 -0.70 -25.16
N LEU A 12 -7.63 -0.05 -25.03
CA LEU A 12 -8.62 0.27 -26.08
C LEU A 12 -9.81 0.94 -25.37
N ILE A 13 -10.21 2.18 -25.63
CA ILE A 13 -10.45 2.84 -26.91
C ILE A 13 -10.16 4.34 -26.81
N PHE A 14 -9.27 4.90 -27.65
CA PHE A 14 -9.37 6.26 -28.22
C PHE A 14 -8.29 6.44 -29.30
N VAL A 15 -8.63 6.35 -30.60
CA VAL A 15 -7.90 7.05 -31.68
C VAL A 15 -8.87 7.38 -32.82
N ILE A 16 -9.05 8.67 -33.09
CA ILE A 16 -9.40 9.20 -34.42
C ILE A 16 -8.11 9.73 -35.03
N GLY A 17 -7.76 9.28 -36.24
CA GLY A 17 -6.44 9.44 -36.83
C GLY A 17 -6.21 10.70 -37.65
N VAL A 18 -4.96 10.89 -38.09
CA VAL A 18 -4.51 11.33 -39.44
C VAL A 18 -3.03 10.91 -39.56
N GLY A 19 -2.64 10.33 -40.70
CA GLY A 19 -1.31 9.76 -40.90
C GLY A 19 -0.27 10.68 -41.53
N SER A 20 0.96 10.16 -41.69
CA SER A 20 1.75 10.19 -42.92
C SER A 20 3.09 9.46 -42.72
N ALA A 21 3.48 8.69 -43.73
CA ALA A 21 4.64 7.81 -43.78
C ALA A 21 5.92 8.52 -44.24
N VAL A 22 7.09 8.12 -43.71
CA VAL A 22 8.36 8.02 -44.45
C VAL A 22 9.20 6.88 -43.89
N SER A 23 9.66 5.99 -44.76
CA SER A 23 10.58 4.86 -44.50
C SER A 23 12.01 5.19 -44.99
N LEU A 24 13.04 4.63 -44.34
CA LEU A 24 14.31 4.05 -44.87
C LEU A 24 15.31 3.94 -43.70
N SER A 25 15.67 2.77 -43.15
CA SER A 25 16.50 1.63 -43.65
C SER A 25 17.96 1.67 -43.17
N LEU A 26 18.31 0.65 -42.36
CA LEU A 26 19.56 -0.12 -42.22
C LEU A 26 20.93 0.59 -42.17
N ALA A 27 21.75 0.27 -41.15
CA ALA A 27 22.85 -0.71 -41.29
C ALA A 27 23.60 -0.95 -39.96
N MET A 28 23.88 -2.24 -39.70
CA MET A 28 24.71 -2.78 -38.62
C MET A 28 26.20 -2.80 -39.01
N HIS A 29 27.11 -2.52 -38.06
CA HIS A 29 28.22 -3.38 -37.58
C HIS A 29 29.46 -2.58 -37.10
N PRO A 30 30.08 -2.96 -35.96
CA PRO A 30 31.33 -2.41 -35.39
C PRO A 30 32.55 -3.25 -35.90
N PRO A 31 33.86 -3.04 -35.55
CA PRO A 31 34.38 -3.15 -34.16
C PRO A 31 35.74 -2.45 -33.81
N SER A 32 36.10 -2.62 -32.53
CA SER A 32 37.43 -2.98 -32.00
C SER A 32 38.48 -1.92 -31.62
N SER A 33 38.68 -1.84 -30.29
CA SER A 33 39.94 -2.00 -29.52
C SER A 33 41.13 -1.06 -29.76
N SER A 34 41.63 -0.45 -28.68
CA SER A 34 42.81 -0.95 -27.95
C SER A 34 43.20 -0.03 -26.79
N ALA A 35 43.65 -0.65 -25.70
CA ALA A 35 44.02 -0.05 -24.43
C ALA A 35 45.41 0.62 -24.42
N SER A 36 45.64 1.50 -23.44
CA SER A 36 46.94 1.61 -22.75
C SER A 36 46.78 2.20 -21.35
N ALA A 37 47.33 1.50 -20.38
CA ALA A 37 47.39 1.83 -18.96
C ALA A 37 48.48 2.87 -18.64
N ASP A 38 48.34 3.59 -17.53
CA ASP A 38 49.33 3.61 -16.43
C ASP A 38 48.93 4.57 -15.30
N GLY A 39 49.11 4.15 -14.05
CA GLY A 39 49.47 5.09 -12.97
C GLY A 39 48.69 5.05 -11.64
N LEU A 40 49.07 4.12 -10.77
CA LEU A 40 49.53 4.38 -9.39
C LEU A 40 48.55 4.60 -8.19
N VAL A 41 48.90 3.83 -7.15
CA VAL A 41 48.76 3.98 -5.68
C VAL A 41 47.49 3.46 -4.98
N ALA A 42 47.71 2.38 -4.23
CA ALA A 42 46.79 1.77 -3.28
C ALA A 42 46.51 2.69 -2.08
N ALA A 43 45.22 2.98 -1.87
CA ALA A 43 44.67 3.33 -0.56
C ALA A 43 43.69 2.21 -0.18
N ALA A 44 43.82 1.70 1.04
CA ALA A 44 43.03 0.61 1.56
C ALA A 44 41.53 0.93 1.49
N GLN A 45 40.81 0.27 0.58
CA GLN A 45 39.35 0.28 0.55
C GLN A 45 38.85 -0.65 1.66
N SER A 46 38.09 -0.09 2.60
CA SER A 46 37.03 -0.84 3.26
C SER A 46 36.04 -1.23 2.17
N GLU A 47 36.00 -2.51 1.79
CA GLU A 47 34.99 -3.04 0.88
C GLU A 47 33.60 -2.78 1.47
N ARG A 48 32.90 -1.77 0.95
CA ARG A 48 31.44 -1.75 1.01
C ARG A 48 30.97 -2.93 0.17
N VAL A 49 30.38 -3.93 0.84
CA VAL A 49 29.62 -5.01 0.18
C VAL A 49 28.45 -4.34 -0.55
N VAL A 50 28.62 -4.14 -1.85
CA VAL A 50 27.52 -3.85 -2.76
C VAL A 50 26.72 -5.15 -2.87
N VAL A 51 25.57 -5.23 -2.21
CA VAL A 51 24.61 -6.31 -2.45
C VAL A 51 24.03 -6.07 -3.84
N ARG A 52 24.70 -6.57 -4.88
CA ARG A 52 24.12 -6.72 -6.22
C ARG A 52 22.97 -7.72 -6.12
N ALA A 53 21.85 -7.45 -6.79
CA ALA A 53 20.90 -8.51 -7.12
C ALA A 53 21.70 -9.65 -7.79
N LEU A 54 21.64 -10.85 -7.22
CA LEU A 54 22.33 -12.01 -7.78
C LEU A 54 21.83 -12.25 -9.20
N ALA A 55 22.75 -12.45 -10.13
CA ALA A 55 22.40 -12.97 -11.45
C ALA A 55 21.78 -14.36 -11.30
N ASP A 56 20.91 -14.73 -12.23
CA ASP A 56 20.34 -16.08 -12.25
C ASP A 56 21.46 -17.12 -12.34
N ASP A 57 21.37 -18.13 -11.47
CA ASP A 57 22.38 -19.18 -11.33
C ASP A 57 21.72 -20.56 -11.46
N PRO A 58 21.94 -21.28 -12.56
CA PRO A 58 21.35 -22.60 -12.79
C PRO A 58 22.21 -23.73 -12.18
N SER A 59 23.26 -23.40 -11.41
CA SER A 59 24.10 -24.42 -10.78
C SER A 59 23.35 -25.18 -9.68
N PRO A 60 23.52 -26.50 -9.57
CA PRO A 60 22.85 -27.27 -8.53
C PRO A 60 23.36 -26.87 -7.14
N PRO A 61 22.55 -27.09 -6.08
CA PRO A 61 23.00 -26.97 -4.70
C PRO A 61 24.34 -27.68 -4.47
N THR A 62 25.24 -27.07 -3.70
CA THR A 62 26.57 -27.66 -3.42
C THR A 62 26.52 -28.83 -2.42
N SER A 63 25.38 -29.04 -1.77
CA SER A 63 25.13 -30.11 -0.81
C SER A 63 23.71 -30.66 -0.98
N PRO A 64 23.42 -31.92 -0.58
CA PRO A 64 22.08 -32.48 -0.67
C PRO A 64 20.99 -31.64 -0.01
N VAL A 65 19.88 -31.41 -0.72
CA VAL A 65 18.70 -30.64 -0.26
C VAL A 65 17.46 -31.51 -0.32
N LYS A 66 16.67 -31.57 0.76
CA LYS A 66 15.43 -32.36 0.79
C LYS A 66 14.29 -31.64 0.09
N LEU A 67 13.63 -32.37 -0.79
CA LEU A 67 12.51 -31.93 -1.60
C LEU A 67 11.38 -32.96 -1.49
N VAL A 68 10.14 -32.50 -1.39
CA VAL A 68 8.96 -33.36 -1.52
C VAL A 68 8.10 -32.91 -2.68
N PHE A 69 7.65 -33.86 -3.50
CA PHE A 69 6.68 -33.64 -4.56
C PHE A 69 5.30 -34.18 -4.17
N ILE A 70 4.36 -33.28 -3.92
CA ILE A 70 2.95 -33.61 -3.68
C ILE A 70 2.25 -33.78 -5.02
N HIS A 71 1.91 -35.02 -5.35
CA HIS A 71 1.29 -35.33 -6.64
C HIS A 71 0.43 -36.58 -6.58
N HIS A 72 -0.36 -36.78 -7.63
CA HIS A 72 -0.84 -38.09 -8.05
C HIS A 72 -0.73 -38.25 -9.57
N SER A 73 -0.98 -39.45 -10.09
CA SER A 73 -1.07 -39.76 -11.53
C SER A 73 0.12 -39.21 -12.34
N CYS A 74 -0.01 -38.12 -13.10
CA CYS A 74 1.02 -37.60 -14.01
C CYS A 74 2.40 -37.34 -13.35
N GLY A 75 2.45 -37.15 -12.03
CA GLY A 75 3.71 -36.87 -11.32
C GLY A 75 4.54 -38.12 -11.09
N ASP A 76 3.86 -39.26 -10.96
CA ASP A 76 4.48 -40.57 -10.83
C ASP A 76 5.21 -40.89 -12.13
N ASN A 77 4.51 -40.76 -13.27
CA ASN A 77 5.10 -40.87 -14.60
C ASN A 77 6.26 -39.90 -14.83
N TRP A 78 6.17 -38.67 -14.31
CA TRP A 78 7.24 -37.69 -14.48
C TRP A 78 8.48 -38.03 -13.66
N LEU A 79 8.31 -38.55 -12.44
CA LEU A 79 9.39 -39.00 -11.57
C LEU A 79 10.05 -40.31 -12.04
N ASP A 80 9.25 -41.23 -12.60
CA ASP A 80 9.67 -42.58 -12.98
C ASP A 80 10.83 -42.61 -13.99
N ALA A 81 11.81 -43.45 -13.67
CA ALA A 81 12.93 -43.79 -14.56
C ALA A 81 12.43 -44.48 -15.83
N GLY A 82 12.89 -44.00 -16.98
CA GLY A 82 12.47 -44.47 -18.30
C GLY A 82 11.16 -43.85 -18.81
N ASN A 83 10.48 -43.03 -18.00
CA ASN A 83 9.37 -42.19 -18.44
C ASN A 83 9.80 -40.72 -18.43
N GLY A 84 9.63 -40.00 -17.32
CA GLY A 84 10.04 -38.61 -17.23
C GLY A 84 11.46 -38.37 -16.73
N ASP A 85 12.05 -39.35 -16.05
CA ASP A 85 13.41 -39.28 -15.48
C ASP A 85 13.62 -38.13 -14.47
N LEU A 86 12.56 -37.45 -14.00
CA LEU A 86 12.70 -36.29 -13.11
C LEU A 86 13.39 -36.68 -11.80
N GLY A 87 13.02 -37.82 -11.20
CA GLY A 87 13.59 -38.26 -9.92
C GLY A 87 15.10 -38.48 -10.01
N ASP A 88 15.56 -39.12 -11.09
CA ASP A 88 16.97 -39.35 -11.34
C ASP A 88 17.73 -38.05 -11.63
N GLN A 89 17.15 -37.12 -12.42
CA GLN A 89 17.77 -35.83 -12.72
C GLN A 89 17.84 -34.89 -11.51
N LEU A 90 16.82 -34.88 -10.66
CA LEU A 90 16.84 -34.19 -9.38
C LEU A 90 17.91 -34.77 -8.45
N GLY A 91 18.01 -36.10 -8.37
CA GLY A 91 19.09 -36.79 -7.65
C GLY A 91 20.49 -36.39 -8.15
N ALA A 92 20.68 -36.30 -9.46
CA ALA A 92 21.94 -35.85 -10.05
C ALA A 92 22.26 -34.37 -9.73
N ASN A 93 21.26 -33.56 -9.37
CA ASN A 93 21.37 -32.15 -9.00
C ASN A 93 21.33 -31.92 -7.48
N ASN A 94 21.73 -32.93 -6.68
CA ASN A 94 21.77 -32.85 -5.22
C ASN A 94 20.41 -32.64 -4.53
N TYR A 95 19.30 -33.05 -5.13
CA TYR A 95 18.01 -33.09 -4.44
C TYR A 95 17.71 -34.50 -3.93
N TYR A 96 17.48 -34.62 -2.62
CA TYR A 96 16.92 -35.83 -2.02
C TYR A 96 15.40 -35.77 -2.16
N VAL A 97 14.88 -36.40 -3.22
CA VAL A 97 13.46 -36.35 -3.59
C VAL A 97 12.65 -37.32 -2.75
N SER A 98 11.60 -36.83 -2.11
CA SER A 98 10.48 -37.60 -1.54
C SER A 98 9.22 -37.30 -2.33
N ASP A 99 8.23 -38.18 -2.28
CA ASP A 99 6.98 -37.95 -2.99
C ASP A 99 5.77 -38.55 -2.28
N THR A 100 4.60 -37.99 -2.58
CA THR A 100 3.30 -38.49 -2.13
C THR A 100 2.58 -39.17 -3.30
N TYR A 101 1.52 -39.92 -3.00
CA TYR A 101 0.66 -40.52 -4.03
C TYR A 101 -0.76 -40.76 -3.49
N TYR A 102 -1.63 -41.40 -4.28
CA TYR A 102 -2.96 -41.82 -3.82
C TYR A 102 -2.90 -42.57 -2.50
N GLY A 103 -3.84 -42.26 -1.61
CA GLY A 103 -3.96 -42.81 -0.25
C GLY A 103 -2.85 -42.39 0.74
N TRP A 104 -1.93 -41.52 0.33
CA TRP A 104 -0.83 -41.09 1.20
C TRP A 104 -1.30 -40.06 2.25
N GLY A 105 -0.71 -40.15 3.45
CA GLY A 105 -0.82 -39.12 4.49
C GLY A 105 -2.05 -39.24 5.39
N PRO A 106 -2.16 -38.35 6.40
CA PRO A 106 -3.31 -38.29 7.28
C PRO A 106 -4.62 -38.11 6.49
N ASP A 107 -5.67 -38.81 6.90
CA ASP A 107 -7.00 -38.81 6.25
C ASP A 107 -7.01 -39.22 4.76
N GLY A 108 -5.92 -39.81 4.25
CA GLY A 108 -5.80 -40.12 2.81
C GLY A 108 -5.68 -38.87 1.95
N ILE A 109 -5.16 -37.76 2.50
CA ILE A 109 -5.10 -36.45 1.84
C ILE A 109 -4.39 -36.47 0.46
N GLY A 110 -3.53 -37.46 0.20
CA GLY A 110 -2.91 -37.71 -1.10
C GLY A 110 -3.89 -37.94 -2.27
N ASP A 111 -5.14 -38.29 -1.98
CA ASP A 111 -6.20 -38.38 -3.00
C ASP A 111 -6.68 -37.00 -3.49
N ASN A 112 -6.45 -35.95 -2.70
CA ASN A 112 -7.02 -34.61 -2.89
C ASN A 112 -5.99 -33.63 -3.43
N THR A 113 -5.58 -33.75 -4.70
CA THR A 113 -4.59 -32.84 -5.33
C THR A 113 -5.15 -31.97 -6.46
N ASP A 114 -6.47 -31.79 -6.49
CA ASP A 114 -7.12 -30.82 -7.40
C ASP A 114 -6.98 -29.39 -6.87
N ILE A 115 -7.17 -28.40 -7.76
CA ILE A 115 -6.91 -26.98 -7.44
C ILE A 115 -7.64 -26.53 -6.17
N GLY A 116 -8.93 -26.85 -6.03
CA GLY A 116 -9.71 -26.51 -4.84
C GLY A 116 -9.18 -27.15 -3.55
N HIS A 117 -8.56 -28.33 -3.65
CA HIS A 117 -8.00 -29.05 -2.52
C HIS A 117 -6.68 -28.45 -2.00
N TRP A 118 -5.97 -27.61 -2.77
CA TRP A 118 -4.79 -26.94 -2.22
C TRP A 118 -5.11 -26.06 -1.01
N TRP A 119 -6.31 -25.48 -0.97
CA TRP A 119 -6.82 -24.85 0.24
C TRP A 119 -6.87 -25.84 1.41
N THR A 120 -7.38 -27.06 1.22
CA THR A 120 -7.42 -28.11 2.25
C THR A 120 -6.02 -28.45 2.78
N TRP A 121 -5.02 -28.55 1.89
CA TRP A 121 -3.64 -28.84 2.25
C TRP A 121 -3.00 -27.75 3.11
N PHE A 122 -3.13 -26.48 2.72
CA PHE A 122 -2.31 -25.40 3.26
C PHE A 122 -3.06 -24.41 4.15
N ARG A 123 -4.38 -24.26 3.98
CA ARG A 123 -5.19 -23.22 4.64
C ARG A 123 -6.41 -23.76 5.39
N GLY A 124 -6.80 -25.01 5.16
CA GLY A 124 -7.91 -25.66 5.82
C GLY A 124 -7.63 -25.99 7.29
N PRO A 125 -8.66 -26.35 8.07
CA PRO A 125 -8.54 -26.59 9.52
C PRO A 125 -7.49 -27.65 9.91
N SER A 126 -7.29 -28.66 9.05
CA SER A 126 -6.32 -29.74 9.25
C SER A 126 -4.97 -29.49 8.58
N SER A 127 -4.75 -28.32 7.99
CA SER A 127 -3.48 -27.94 7.32
C SER A 127 -2.24 -28.20 8.19
N PRO A 128 -2.21 -27.85 9.49
CA PRO A 128 -1.03 -28.15 10.32
C PRO A 128 -0.67 -29.63 10.37
N THR A 129 -1.66 -30.53 10.34
CA THR A 129 -1.45 -31.98 10.32
C THR A 129 -0.88 -32.44 8.98
N TYR A 130 -1.44 -31.96 7.87
CA TYR A 130 -1.01 -32.35 6.52
C TYR A 130 0.38 -31.80 6.19
N THR A 131 0.62 -30.52 6.47
CA THR A 131 1.90 -29.87 6.19
C THR A 131 3.03 -30.43 7.04
N GLN A 132 2.78 -30.78 8.32
CA GLN A 132 3.78 -31.47 9.14
C GLN A 132 4.16 -32.85 8.58
N ALA A 133 3.18 -33.62 8.07
CA ALA A 133 3.45 -34.90 7.42
C ALA A 133 4.28 -34.73 6.14
N VAL A 134 3.98 -33.70 5.34
CA VAL A 134 4.75 -33.32 4.13
C VAL A 134 6.18 -32.92 4.49
N TYR A 135 6.38 -32.12 5.53
CA TYR A 135 7.72 -31.68 5.94
C TYR A 135 8.59 -32.84 6.40
N THR A 136 8.04 -33.85 7.07
CA THR A 136 8.82 -34.93 7.70
C THR A 136 8.94 -36.19 6.85
N THR A 137 8.19 -36.31 5.75
CA THR A 137 8.20 -37.53 4.93
C THR A 137 9.53 -37.77 4.24
N THR A 138 9.89 -39.05 4.13
CA THR A 138 10.97 -39.56 3.27
C THR A 138 10.43 -40.57 2.25
N ASN A 139 9.10 -40.61 2.10
CA ASN A 139 8.41 -41.57 1.24
C ASN A 139 8.96 -41.54 -0.18
N GLN A 140 9.03 -42.71 -0.79
CA GLN A 140 9.40 -42.90 -2.18
C GLN A 140 8.34 -43.78 -2.83
N HIS A 141 7.44 -43.18 -3.59
CA HIS A 141 6.42 -43.94 -4.32
C HIS A 141 6.90 -44.26 -5.74
N ALA A 142 7.27 -43.23 -6.51
CA ALA A 142 7.75 -43.41 -7.88
C ALA A 142 9.12 -44.12 -7.93
N SER A 143 9.42 -44.71 -9.09
CA SER A 143 10.62 -45.50 -9.36
C SER A 143 11.78 -44.62 -9.84
N TYR A 144 12.65 -44.21 -8.93
CA TYR A 144 13.86 -43.44 -9.24
C TYR A 144 15.01 -43.76 -8.28
N THR A 145 16.22 -43.30 -8.61
CA THR A 145 17.43 -43.50 -7.82
C THR A 145 17.70 -42.28 -6.93
N ARG A 146 17.99 -42.50 -5.65
CA ARG A 146 18.56 -41.50 -4.73
C ARG A 146 20.08 -41.72 -4.64
N PRO A 147 20.92 -40.95 -5.35
CA PRO A 147 22.38 -41.17 -5.37
C PRO A 147 23.10 -40.76 -4.07
N MET A 148 22.36 -40.24 -3.09
CA MET A 148 22.85 -39.81 -1.78
C MET A 148 22.01 -40.43 -0.65
N SER A 149 22.59 -40.53 0.55
CA SER A 149 21.83 -40.86 1.76
C SER A 149 20.90 -39.72 2.18
N ASP A 150 19.85 -40.00 2.96
CA ASP A 150 19.00 -38.97 3.57
C ASP A 150 19.88 -38.00 4.39
N PRO A 151 19.91 -36.70 4.05
CA PRO A 151 20.70 -35.72 4.79
C PRO A 151 20.08 -35.37 6.16
N GLY A 152 18.89 -35.89 6.47
CA GLY A 152 18.16 -35.60 7.71
C GLY A 152 17.41 -34.27 7.65
N GLY A 153 16.60 -34.00 8.68
CA GLY A 153 15.74 -32.81 8.74
C GLY A 153 14.52 -32.88 7.82
N ASP A 154 13.82 -31.74 7.73
CA ASP A 154 12.59 -31.59 6.95
C ASP A 154 12.87 -31.44 5.45
N ASN A 155 11.86 -31.76 4.64
CA ASN A 155 11.74 -31.24 3.29
C ASN A 155 11.72 -29.70 3.33
N THR A 156 12.59 -29.10 2.52
CA THR A 156 12.77 -27.64 2.44
C THR A 156 12.30 -27.08 1.11
N ILE A 157 12.11 -27.92 0.10
CA ILE A 157 11.45 -27.59 -1.15
C ILE A 157 10.16 -28.40 -1.23
N ILE A 158 9.04 -27.72 -1.43
CA ILE A 158 7.70 -28.31 -1.52
C ILE A 158 7.19 -28.06 -2.93
N MET A 159 7.28 -29.08 -3.78
CA MET A 159 6.64 -29.07 -5.10
C MET A 159 5.23 -29.62 -4.97
N PHE A 160 4.25 -29.03 -5.66
CA PHE A 160 2.90 -29.59 -5.71
C PHE A 160 2.25 -29.36 -7.06
N LYS A 161 1.36 -30.29 -7.43
CA LYS A 161 0.70 -30.25 -8.74
C LYS A 161 -0.65 -30.93 -8.78
N SER A 162 -1.50 -30.43 -9.66
CA SER A 162 -2.77 -31.07 -10.01
C SER A 162 -2.64 -31.89 -11.30
N CYS A 163 -3.56 -32.85 -11.54
CA CYS A 163 -3.55 -33.67 -12.76
C CYS A 163 -4.31 -33.02 -13.91
N TYR A 164 -4.17 -33.55 -15.15
CA TYR A 164 -4.72 -32.96 -16.38
C TYR A 164 -6.21 -32.60 -16.34
N PRO A 165 -7.12 -33.28 -15.59
CA PRO A 165 -8.52 -32.87 -15.55
C PRO A 165 -8.73 -31.46 -15.00
N ASN A 166 -7.77 -30.95 -14.21
CA ASN A 166 -7.80 -29.58 -13.69
C ASN A 166 -7.60 -28.52 -14.77
N SER A 167 -7.16 -28.90 -15.97
CA SER A 167 -7.08 -28.01 -17.13
C SER A 167 -8.44 -27.78 -17.80
N ASN A 168 -9.53 -28.42 -17.35
CA ASN A 168 -10.89 -28.13 -17.79
C ASN A 168 -11.52 -26.95 -17.03
N LEU A 169 -10.83 -25.80 -16.99
CA LEU A 169 -11.25 -24.60 -16.25
C LEU A 169 -12.35 -23.83 -16.98
N ARG A 170 -13.51 -23.70 -16.35
CA ARG A 170 -14.68 -22.99 -16.90
C ARG A 170 -14.65 -21.49 -16.58
N GLY A 171 -15.71 -20.78 -16.97
CA GLY A 171 -15.90 -19.36 -16.66
C GLY A 171 -15.08 -18.43 -17.55
N ASP A 172 -15.10 -17.14 -17.23
CA ASP A 172 -14.29 -16.12 -17.91
C ASP A 172 -12.95 -15.93 -17.18
N PRO A 173 -11.81 -15.93 -17.88
CA PRO A 173 -10.52 -15.62 -17.29
C PRO A 173 -10.39 -14.23 -16.66
N ASN A 174 -11.23 -13.28 -17.06
CA ASN A 174 -11.24 -11.89 -16.58
C ASN A 174 -12.19 -11.67 -15.39
N ASP A 175 -12.99 -12.67 -15.03
CA ASP A 175 -13.83 -12.59 -13.83
C ASP A 175 -12.96 -12.36 -12.59
N SER A 176 -13.40 -11.45 -11.73
CA SER A 176 -12.67 -11.13 -10.49
C SER A 176 -12.63 -12.35 -9.56
N PRO A 177 -11.46 -12.70 -9.00
CA PRO A 177 -11.36 -13.81 -8.06
C PRO A 177 -12.16 -13.49 -6.79
N PRO A 178 -13.03 -14.39 -6.30
CA PRO A 178 -13.77 -14.13 -5.07
C PRO A 178 -12.83 -14.20 -3.85
N PRO A 179 -13.13 -13.44 -2.78
CA PRO A 179 -12.46 -13.61 -1.49
C PRO A 179 -12.53 -15.07 -1.02
N ILE A 180 -11.47 -15.55 -0.34
CA ILE A 180 -11.41 -16.95 0.07
C ILE A 180 -12.62 -17.35 0.93
N GLY A 181 -13.15 -16.45 1.75
CA GLY A 181 -14.31 -16.70 2.61
C GLY A 181 -15.58 -17.10 1.85
N SER A 182 -15.75 -16.62 0.61
CA SER A 182 -16.91 -16.87 -0.26
C SER A 182 -16.61 -17.78 -1.46
N ASN A 183 -15.35 -18.17 -1.67
CA ASN A 183 -14.95 -19.00 -2.80
C ASN A 183 -15.53 -20.44 -2.68
N PRO A 184 -16.41 -20.87 -3.61
CA PRO A 184 -17.09 -22.16 -3.52
C PRO A 184 -16.21 -23.35 -3.96
N LEU A 185 -15.09 -23.10 -4.64
CA LEU A 185 -14.15 -24.15 -5.07
C LEU A 185 -13.31 -24.71 -3.90
N ARG A 186 -13.31 -24.06 -2.73
CA ARG A 186 -12.52 -24.51 -1.57
C ARG A 186 -12.82 -25.95 -1.18
N GLY A 187 -11.78 -26.77 -1.14
CA GLY A 187 -11.89 -28.17 -0.78
C GLY A 187 -12.70 -29.01 -1.77
N GLN A 188 -12.95 -28.50 -2.98
CA GLN A 188 -13.66 -29.23 -4.02
C GLN A 188 -12.69 -29.80 -5.07
N SER A 189 -13.13 -30.88 -5.72
CA SER A 189 -12.46 -31.49 -6.87
C SER A 189 -12.65 -30.68 -8.16
N CYS A 190 -11.84 -30.98 -9.17
CA CYS A 190 -11.99 -30.43 -10.52
C CYS A 190 -13.30 -30.80 -11.23
N GLY A 191 -14.05 -31.77 -10.69
CA GLY A 191 -15.39 -32.12 -11.16
C GLY A 191 -16.50 -31.15 -10.70
N SER A 192 -16.18 -30.20 -9.82
CA SER A 192 -17.14 -29.20 -9.35
C SER A 192 -17.60 -28.28 -10.49
N THR A 193 -18.86 -27.85 -10.45
CA THR A 193 -19.36 -26.77 -11.33
C THR A 193 -18.62 -25.45 -11.09
N ASP A 194 -18.03 -25.30 -9.90
CA ASP A 194 -17.28 -24.11 -9.48
C ASP A 194 -15.81 -24.14 -9.90
N HIS A 195 -15.36 -25.15 -10.67
CA HIS A 195 -14.00 -25.24 -11.22
C HIS A 195 -13.82 -24.24 -12.38
N THR A 196 -13.79 -22.96 -12.03
CA THR A 196 -13.65 -21.81 -12.93
C THR A 196 -12.30 -21.12 -12.76
N VAL A 197 -11.88 -20.33 -13.75
CA VAL A 197 -10.63 -19.56 -13.69
C VAL A 197 -10.61 -18.59 -12.49
N ALA A 198 -11.65 -17.79 -12.27
CA ALA A 198 -11.72 -16.87 -11.14
C ALA A 198 -11.64 -17.56 -9.78
N ASN A 199 -12.37 -18.66 -9.60
CA ASN A 199 -12.32 -19.41 -8.35
C ASN A 199 -10.94 -20.05 -8.13
N ALA A 200 -10.31 -20.58 -9.18
CA ALA A 200 -8.95 -21.10 -9.12
C ALA A 200 -7.93 -20.00 -8.74
N LYS A 201 -8.00 -18.81 -9.37
CA LYS A 201 -7.18 -17.64 -9.00
C LYS A 201 -7.35 -17.30 -7.50
N GLY A 202 -8.58 -17.27 -7.00
CA GLY A 202 -8.87 -17.02 -5.59
C GLY A 202 -8.26 -18.05 -4.63
N ILE A 203 -8.16 -19.33 -5.01
CA ILE A 203 -7.45 -20.34 -4.21
C ILE A 203 -5.97 -20.01 -4.14
N TYR A 204 -5.32 -19.78 -5.29
CA TYR A 204 -3.88 -19.53 -5.34
C TYR A 204 -3.48 -18.22 -4.64
N ILE A 205 -4.25 -17.14 -4.79
CA ILE A 205 -4.05 -15.89 -4.03
C ILE A 205 -4.06 -16.17 -2.53
N ASP A 206 -5.01 -16.98 -2.06
CA ASP A 206 -5.09 -17.32 -0.65
C ASP A 206 -3.89 -18.17 -0.16
N LEU A 207 -3.34 -19.06 -0.98
CA LEU A 207 -2.17 -19.86 -0.61
C LEU A 207 -0.95 -19.01 -0.21
N LEU A 208 -0.80 -17.80 -0.78
CA LEU A 208 0.32 -16.90 -0.47
C LEU A 208 0.42 -16.55 1.01
N ASN A 209 -0.71 -16.41 1.72
CA ASN A 209 -0.68 -16.14 3.16
C ASN A 209 -0.08 -17.31 3.96
N TYR A 210 -0.21 -18.56 3.49
CA TYR A 210 0.50 -19.67 4.13
C TYR A 210 1.99 -19.62 3.80
N PHE A 211 2.34 -19.42 2.54
CA PHE A 211 3.73 -19.44 2.09
C PHE A 211 4.56 -18.32 2.73
N GLU A 212 3.96 -17.16 2.99
CA GLU A 212 4.57 -16.07 3.75
C GLU A 212 5.02 -16.50 5.16
N THR A 213 4.26 -17.36 5.83
CA THR A 213 4.62 -17.87 7.16
C THR A 213 5.75 -18.89 7.14
N ARG A 214 6.16 -19.37 5.96
CA ARG A 214 7.10 -20.48 5.76
C ARG A 214 8.23 -20.11 4.81
N GLN A 215 8.86 -18.95 5.02
CA GLN A 215 10.05 -18.52 4.27
C GLN A 215 11.26 -19.45 4.46
N ASP A 216 11.23 -20.32 5.48
CA ASP A 216 12.15 -21.44 5.66
C ASP A 216 11.98 -22.57 4.64
N LYS A 217 10.93 -22.50 3.79
CA LYS A 217 10.62 -23.46 2.73
C LYS A 217 10.47 -22.74 1.39
N LEU A 218 10.88 -23.39 0.30
CA LEU A 218 10.60 -22.98 -1.08
C LEU A 218 9.40 -23.76 -1.62
N PHE A 219 8.34 -23.06 -2.01
CA PHE A 219 7.15 -23.66 -2.62
C PHE A 219 7.20 -23.52 -4.14
N ILE A 220 6.99 -24.63 -4.85
CA ILE A 220 7.03 -24.68 -6.30
C ILE A 220 5.68 -25.20 -6.81
N VAL A 221 4.94 -24.34 -7.50
CA VAL A 221 3.74 -24.75 -8.24
C VAL A 221 4.16 -25.34 -9.56
N ILE A 222 3.73 -26.56 -9.84
CA ILE A 222 3.79 -27.15 -11.17
C ILE A 222 2.36 -27.12 -11.74
N THR A 223 2.16 -26.41 -12.84
CA THR A 223 0.81 -26.27 -13.45
C THR A 223 0.27 -27.62 -13.93
N ALA A 224 -1.06 -27.77 -14.00
CA ALA A 224 -1.69 -29.01 -14.44
C ALA A 224 -1.39 -29.26 -15.94
N PRO A 225 -1.10 -30.50 -16.38
CA PRO A 225 -0.82 -30.78 -17.78
C PRO A 225 -2.04 -30.52 -18.69
N PRO A 226 -1.84 -30.25 -19.99
CA PRO A 226 -2.93 -29.98 -20.92
C PRO A 226 -3.75 -31.25 -21.23
N VAL A 227 -4.94 -31.07 -21.80
CA VAL A 227 -5.80 -32.15 -22.32
C VAL A 227 -5.97 -32.01 -23.84
N GLN A 228 -6.34 -33.10 -24.52
CA GLN A 228 -6.64 -33.08 -25.96
C GLN A 228 -7.97 -32.37 -26.27
N ASP A 229 -8.93 -32.39 -25.35
CA ASP A 229 -10.20 -31.68 -25.54
C ASP A 229 -9.97 -30.16 -25.47
N GLY A 230 -10.17 -29.49 -26.61
CA GLY A 230 -9.98 -28.05 -26.74
C GLY A 230 -11.05 -27.18 -26.05
N THR A 231 -12.11 -27.76 -25.49
CA THR A 231 -13.29 -27.02 -24.99
C THR A 231 -12.92 -25.87 -24.03
N TYR A 232 -11.94 -26.09 -23.13
CA TYR A 232 -11.51 -25.10 -22.14
C TYR A 232 -10.01 -24.75 -22.25
N ALA A 233 -9.37 -25.10 -23.37
CA ALA A 233 -7.92 -24.99 -23.53
C ALA A 233 -7.43 -23.53 -23.41
N ALA A 234 -8.15 -22.57 -24.01
CA ALA A 234 -7.81 -21.14 -23.89
C ALA A 234 -7.91 -20.63 -22.43
N ASN A 235 -8.86 -21.14 -21.64
CA ASN A 235 -9.00 -20.78 -20.23
C ASN A 235 -7.84 -21.33 -19.40
N ALA A 236 -7.43 -22.58 -19.67
CA ALA A 236 -6.25 -23.16 -19.03
C ALA A 236 -4.98 -22.41 -19.38
N ARG A 237 -4.79 -22.02 -20.65
CA ARG A 237 -3.69 -21.14 -21.08
C ARG A 237 -3.67 -19.82 -20.31
N ALA A 238 -4.80 -19.12 -20.25
CA ALA A 238 -4.91 -17.84 -19.57
C ALA A 238 -4.60 -17.95 -18.07
N PHE A 239 -5.14 -18.98 -17.40
CA PHE A 239 -4.89 -19.22 -15.98
C PHE A 239 -3.42 -19.55 -15.68
N ASN A 240 -2.79 -20.41 -16.48
CA ASN A 240 -1.40 -20.79 -16.28
C ASN A 240 -0.43 -19.66 -16.62
N THR A 241 -0.75 -18.83 -17.62
CA THR A 241 0.00 -17.60 -17.92
C THR A 241 -0.08 -16.64 -16.73
N TRP A 242 -1.26 -16.42 -16.16
CA TRP A 242 -1.45 -15.60 -14.96
C TRP A 242 -0.64 -16.11 -13.76
N LEU A 243 -0.57 -17.43 -13.54
CA LEU A 243 0.26 -18.00 -12.46
C LEU A 243 1.74 -17.66 -12.62
N VAL A 244 2.25 -17.65 -13.86
CA VAL A 244 3.66 -17.35 -14.17
C VAL A 244 3.92 -15.85 -14.13
N GLU A 245 3.01 -15.06 -14.70
CA GLU A 245 3.27 -13.67 -15.06
C GLU A 245 2.65 -12.64 -14.13
N ASP A 246 1.66 -12.99 -13.30
CA ASP A 246 0.93 -11.98 -12.52
C ASP A 246 0.77 -12.39 -11.04
N TRP A 247 0.58 -13.68 -10.75
CA TRP A 247 0.17 -14.15 -9.42
C TRP A 247 1.12 -13.74 -8.28
N LEU A 248 2.42 -13.61 -8.58
CA LEU A 248 3.45 -13.29 -7.58
C LEU A 248 3.91 -11.82 -7.61
N ASP A 249 3.25 -10.94 -8.37
CA ASP A 249 3.72 -9.57 -8.58
C ASP A 249 3.75 -8.74 -7.29
N THR A 250 2.83 -9.02 -6.36
CA THR A 250 2.75 -8.38 -5.04
C THR A 250 3.33 -9.23 -3.91
N TYR A 251 3.83 -10.45 -4.21
CA TYR A 251 4.38 -11.35 -3.20
C TYR A 251 5.85 -10.99 -2.88
N PRO A 252 6.18 -10.53 -1.66
CA PRO A 252 7.44 -9.85 -1.39
C PRO A 252 8.62 -10.80 -1.16
N TYR A 253 8.36 -12.11 -1.09
CA TYR A 253 9.37 -13.11 -0.73
C TYR A 253 9.80 -13.97 -1.91
N ASN A 254 11.04 -14.45 -1.83
CA ASN A 254 11.67 -15.27 -2.86
C ASN A 254 11.47 -16.78 -2.63
N ASN A 255 10.41 -17.17 -1.90
CA ASN A 255 10.18 -18.55 -1.48
C ASN A 255 8.98 -19.21 -2.19
N VAL A 256 8.47 -18.61 -3.27
CA VAL A 256 7.44 -19.20 -4.15
C VAL A 256 7.87 -19.04 -5.62
N ALA A 257 7.69 -20.09 -6.42
CA ALA A 257 7.92 -20.05 -7.87
C ALA A 257 6.94 -20.96 -8.63
N VAL A 258 6.80 -20.73 -9.94
CA VAL A 258 5.90 -21.49 -10.82
C VAL A 258 6.69 -22.09 -11.99
N PHE A 259 6.45 -23.36 -12.27
CA PHE A 259 6.87 -24.00 -13.52
C PHE A 259 5.64 -24.35 -14.34
N ASP A 260 5.61 -23.83 -15.57
CA ASP A 260 4.47 -23.96 -16.45
C ASP A 260 4.50 -25.26 -17.26
N PHE A 261 4.28 -26.36 -16.55
CA PHE A 261 4.22 -27.71 -17.12
C PHE A 261 3.13 -27.84 -18.19
N TYR A 262 2.01 -27.12 -18.02
CA TYR A 262 1.00 -26.97 -19.06
C TYR A 262 1.62 -26.47 -20.37
N ASN A 263 2.24 -25.29 -20.35
CA ASN A 263 2.79 -24.65 -21.55
C ASN A 263 3.84 -25.53 -22.25
N VAL A 264 4.77 -26.09 -21.48
CA VAL A 264 5.85 -26.94 -22.02
C VAL A 264 5.30 -28.14 -22.79
N LEU A 265 4.09 -28.63 -22.44
CA LEU A 265 3.46 -29.80 -23.04
C LEU A 265 2.46 -29.50 -24.17
N THR A 266 2.42 -28.25 -24.67
CA THR A 266 1.49 -27.81 -25.72
C THR A 266 2.12 -27.64 -27.11
N SER A 267 3.38 -28.07 -27.27
CA SER A 267 4.12 -28.11 -28.53
C SER A 267 4.99 -29.36 -28.57
N ASN A 268 5.38 -29.83 -29.76
CA ASN A 268 6.24 -31.01 -29.90
C ASN A 268 7.17 -30.94 -31.12
N GLY A 269 8.11 -31.88 -31.21
CA GLY A 269 9.09 -31.99 -32.29
C GLY A 269 8.56 -32.64 -33.57
N GLY A 270 7.25 -32.58 -33.82
CA GLY A 270 6.58 -33.12 -35.01
C GLY A 270 5.68 -34.34 -34.76
N SER A 271 5.73 -34.94 -33.57
CA SER A 271 4.79 -35.97 -33.11
C SER A 271 4.75 -36.06 -31.58
N TRP A 272 3.69 -36.67 -31.04
CA TRP A 272 3.47 -36.83 -29.59
C TRP A 272 4.54 -37.66 -28.85
N ASN A 273 5.45 -38.32 -29.58
CA ASN A 273 6.55 -39.11 -29.03
C ASN A 273 7.94 -38.56 -29.43
N VAL A 274 8.01 -37.33 -29.97
CA VAL A 274 9.26 -36.63 -30.28
C VAL A 274 9.22 -35.28 -29.59
N ASN A 275 10.14 -35.05 -28.65
CA ASN A 275 10.24 -33.75 -28.00
C ASN A 275 11.08 -32.74 -28.78
N ASP A 276 10.81 -31.48 -28.51
CA ASP A 276 11.47 -30.29 -29.03
C ASP A 276 12.39 -29.64 -27.97
N TYR A 277 12.82 -30.41 -26.95
CA TYR A 277 13.78 -29.93 -25.97
C TYR A 277 15.08 -29.46 -26.64
N GLY A 278 15.53 -28.25 -26.27
CA GLY A 278 16.71 -27.62 -26.86
C GLY A 278 16.53 -27.11 -28.29
N GLN A 279 15.35 -27.25 -28.90
CA GLN A 279 15.05 -26.62 -30.19
C GLN A 279 14.73 -25.14 -29.98
N SER A 280 14.96 -24.32 -31.02
CA SER A 280 14.61 -22.89 -31.01
C SER A 280 13.13 -22.62 -31.29
N THR A 281 12.37 -23.67 -31.65
CA THR A 281 10.94 -23.62 -31.94
C THR A 281 10.19 -24.50 -30.96
N GLY A 282 8.99 -24.08 -30.59
CA GLY A 282 8.15 -24.75 -29.60
C GLY A 282 7.89 -23.86 -28.40
N ASN A 283 6.86 -24.23 -27.63
CA ASN A 283 6.55 -23.61 -26.35
C ASN A 283 7.53 -24.10 -25.29
N HIS A 284 8.10 -23.16 -24.55
CA HIS A 284 9.17 -23.39 -23.58
C HIS A 284 8.96 -22.59 -22.31
N HIS A 285 9.41 -23.13 -21.18
CA HIS A 285 9.69 -22.38 -19.95
C HIS A 285 11.02 -22.90 -19.44
N ARG A 286 12.13 -22.28 -19.86
CA ARG A 286 13.47 -22.86 -19.69
C ARG A 286 14.57 -21.82 -19.45
N VAL A 287 15.71 -22.28 -18.96
CA VAL A 287 16.94 -21.46 -18.89
C VAL A 287 17.70 -21.54 -20.21
N ILE A 288 18.11 -20.39 -20.75
CA ILE A 288 19.04 -20.27 -21.88
C ILE A 288 20.43 -19.97 -21.33
N THR A 289 21.32 -20.96 -21.40
CA THR A 289 22.70 -20.87 -20.88
C THR A 289 23.71 -20.33 -21.90
N THR A 290 23.29 -20.13 -23.15
CA THR A 290 24.13 -19.60 -24.24
C THR A 290 24.22 -18.08 -24.25
N THR A 291 23.41 -17.40 -23.44
CA THR A 291 23.43 -15.94 -23.23
C THR A 291 24.17 -15.61 -21.93
N ILE A 292 24.85 -14.46 -21.89
CA ILE A 292 25.46 -13.91 -20.67
C ILE A 292 24.98 -12.46 -20.49
N PRO A 293 24.24 -12.13 -19.42
CA PRO A 293 23.75 -13.04 -18.38
C PRO A 293 22.77 -14.09 -18.94
N ILE A 294 22.66 -15.24 -18.26
CA ILE A 294 21.68 -16.27 -18.65
C ILE A 294 20.26 -15.69 -18.56
N THR A 295 19.34 -16.19 -19.38
CA THR A 295 17.96 -15.70 -19.43
C THR A 295 16.96 -16.83 -19.23
N ILE A 296 15.81 -16.52 -18.63
CA ILE A 296 14.66 -17.42 -18.64
C ILE A 296 13.82 -17.11 -19.88
N GLU A 297 13.64 -18.11 -20.74
CA GLU A 297 12.79 -18.04 -21.92
C GLU A 297 11.42 -18.62 -21.58
N TYR A 298 10.36 -17.85 -21.86
CA TYR A 298 8.98 -18.25 -21.72
C TYR A 298 8.24 -17.95 -23.03
N ILE A 299 7.98 -19.01 -23.81
CA ILE A 299 7.33 -18.96 -25.13
C ILE A 299 6.03 -19.73 -25.05
N THR A 300 4.92 -19.09 -25.42
CA THR A 300 3.57 -19.65 -25.30
C THR A 300 2.80 -19.71 -26.62
N ASP A 301 3.35 -19.19 -27.71
CA ASP A 301 2.67 -18.93 -28.99
C ASP A 301 3.15 -19.81 -30.17
N GLN A 302 3.91 -20.87 -29.90
CA GLN A 302 4.50 -21.77 -30.90
C GLN A 302 3.92 -23.20 -30.85
N GLY A 303 2.69 -23.33 -30.39
CA GLY A 303 1.93 -24.57 -30.31
C GLY A 303 0.43 -24.27 -30.18
N ASP A 304 -0.37 -25.31 -29.93
CA ASP A 304 -1.79 -25.15 -29.61
C ASP A 304 -1.98 -24.91 -28.10
N ASP A 305 -3.23 -24.87 -27.62
CA ASP A 305 -3.53 -24.90 -26.17
C ASP A 305 -3.87 -26.32 -25.67
N THR A 306 -3.78 -27.32 -26.54
CA THR A 306 -4.11 -28.71 -26.22
C THR A 306 -2.87 -29.59 -26.04
N ALA A 307 -3.07 -30.79 -25.49
CA ALA A 307 -1.99 -31.72 -25.24
C ALA A 307 -1.23 -32.12 -26.51
N ALA A 308 0.05 -31.79 -26.57
CA ALA A 308 0.94 -32.19 -27.67
C ALA A 308 1.61 -33.54 -27.43
N TYR A 309 1.54 -34.08 -26.20
CA TYR A 309 2.17 -35.33 -25.78
C TYR A 309 1.19 -36.36 -25.16
N PRO A 310 0.03 -36.67 -25.76
CA PRO A 310 -0.84 -37.71 -25.20
C PRO A 310 -0.15 -39.08 -25.21
N SER A 311 -0.19 -39.79 -24.08
CA SER A 311 0.31 -41.15 -23.94
C SER A 311 -0.45 -42.10 -24.86
N GLY A 312 0.31 -42.90 -25.61
CA GLY A 312 -0.26 -43.80 -26.62
C GLY A 312 -1.01 -43.09 -27.75
N GLY A 313 -0.94 -41.75 -27.83
CA GLY A 313 -1.66 -40.93 -28.80
C GLY A 313 -3.15 -40.69 -28.49
N SER A 314 -3.64 -41.07 -27.29
CA SER A 314 -5.05 -40.88 -26.94
C SER A 314 -5.34 -40.64 -25.46
N ASP A 315 -4.42 -40.99 -24.56
CA ASP A 315 -4.55 -40.74 -23.12
C ASP A 315 -3.89 -39.38 -22.80
N ASP A 316 -4.59 -38.49 -22.09
CA ASP A 316 -4.09 -37.16 -21.75
C ASP A 316 -2.93 -37.16 -20.74
N HIS A 317 -2.56 -38.31 -20.18
CA HIS A 317 -1.29 -38.44 -19.47
C HIS A 317 -0.12 -38.06 -20.40
N PRO A 318 0.81 -37.17 -19.98
CA PRO A 318 1.97 -36.84 -20.80
C PRO A 318 2.83 -38.07 -21.12
N SER A 319 3.23 -38.22 -22.37
CA SER A 319 4.11 -39.27 -22.84
C SER A 319 5.54 -39.12 -22.29
N ALA A 320 6.34 -40.18 -22.36
CA ALA A 320 7.75 -40.12 -21.96
C ALA A 320 8.52 -38.99 -22.66
N ALA A 321 8.26 -38.75 -23.95
CA ALA A 321 8.90 -37.65 -24.67
C ALA A 321 8.56 -36.28 -24.06
N GLY A 322 7.29 -36.04 -23.74
CA GLY A 322 6.83 -34.80 -23.11
C GLY A 322 7.38 -34.63 -21.69
N ASN A 323 7.31 -35.69 -20.88
CA ASN A 323 7.87 -35.67 -19.52
C ASN A 323 9.38 -35.41 -19.52
N GLN A 324 10.14 -36.01 -20.44
CA GLN A 324 11.58 -35.78 -20.58
C GLN A 324 11.91 -34.35 -21.03
N LYS A 325 11.08 -33.76 -21.90
CA LYS A 325 11.18 -32.32 -22.24
C LYS A 325 11.05 -31.48 -20.98
N ALA A 326 9.96 -31.69 -20.24
CA ALA A 326 9.68 -30.94 -19.03
C ALA A 326 10.78 -31.11 -17.98
N THR A 327 11.34 -32.31 -17.82
CA THR A 327 12.50 -32.55 -16.95
C THR A 327 13.71 -31.72 -17.36
N GLY A 328 14.04 -31.73 -18.66
CA GLY A 328 15.17 -30.97 -19.20
C GLY A 328 15.04 -29.46 -18.99
N GLU A 329 13.83 -28.92 -19.08
CA GLU A 329 13.56 -27.49 -18.87
C GLU A 329 13.44 -27.11 -17.39
N PHE A 330 12.83 -27.98 -16.58
CA PHE A 330 12.53 -27.70 -15.17
C PHE A 330 13.75 -27.76 -14.27
N VAL A 331 14.64 -28.76 -14.40
CA VAL A 331 15.73 -28.95 -13.44
C VAL A 331 16.68 -27.74 -13.36
N PRO A 332 17.11 -27.14 -14.50
CA PRO A 332 17.88 -25.89 -14.46
C PRO A 332 17.09 -24.72 -13.84
N LEU A 333 15.77 -24.62 -14.07
CA LEU A 333 14.94 -23.60 -13.45
C LEU A 333 14.81 -23.78 -11.94
N LEU A 334 14.66 -25.01 -11.47
CA LEU A 334 14.63 -25.31 -10.04
C LEU A 334 15.93 -24.88 -9.35
N ASN A 335 17.07 -25.10 -10.00
CA ASN A 335 18.35 -24.61 -9.49
C ASN A 335 18.36 -23.07 -9.39
N VAL A 336 17.85 -22.36 -10.42
CA VAL A 336 17.69 -20.89 -10.36
C VAL A 336 16.76 -20.48 -9.22
N PHE A 337 15.60 -21.12 -9.06
CA PHE A 337 14.66 -20.81 -7.97
C PHE A 337 15.28 -21.05 -6.60
N TYR A 338 16.00 -22.16 -6.43
CA TYR A 338 16.72 -22.49 -5.22
C TYR A 338 17.83 -21.46 -4.92
N ASN A 339 18.66 -21.11 -5.91
CA ASN A 339 19.75 -20.17 -5.73
C ASN A 339 19.25 -18.74 -5.53
N ARG A 340 18.12 -18.35 -6.12
CA ARG A 340 17.44 -17.09 -5.78
C ARG A 340 16.94 -17.12 -4.35
N TRP A 341 16.29 -18.21 -3.92
CA TRP A 341 15.81 -18.36 -2.55
C TRP A 341 16.97 -18.36 -1.53
N LYS A 342 18.05 -19.10 -1.76
CA LYS A 342 19.21 -19.19 -0.85
C LYS A 342 20.15 -18.00 -0.94
N GLY A 343 20.42 -17.55 -2.16
CA GLY A 343 21.26 -16.40 -2.45
C GLY A 343 20.61 -15.06 -2.10
N SER A 344 19.28 -15.01 -1.95
CA SER A 344 18.58 -13.84 -1.43
C SER A 344 19.03 -13.41 -0.03
N GLY A 345 19.85 -14.21 0.68
CA GLY A 345 20.76 -13.69 1.69
C GLY A 345 20.12 -12.68 2.64
N MET A 346 18.88 -12.92 3.08
CA MET A 346 18.40 -12.28 4.28
C MET A 346 19.22 -12.94 5.38
N ALA A 347 20.19 -12.22 5.93
CA ALA A 347 20.77 -12.59 7.20
C ALA A 347 19.61 -12.72 8.17
N CYS A 348 19.20 -13.96 8.48
CA CYS A 348 18.27 -14.21 9.56
C CYS A 348 18.93 -13.65 10.81
N THR A 349 18.46 -12.50 11.28
CA THR A 349 19.01 -11.83 12.43
C THR A 349 18.51 -12.63 13.65
N PRO A 350 19.37 -13.43 14.29
CA PRO A 350 18.91 -14.32 15.33
C PRO A 350 18.52 -13.50 16.56
N LEU A 351 17.55 -14.02 17.32
CA LEU A 351 17.29 -13.53 18.65
C LEU A 351 18.55 -13.66 19.51
N SER A 352 18.74 -12.67 20.36
CA SER A 352 19.72 -12.61 21.44
C SER A 352 19.05 -12.44 22.81
N GLY A 353 17.74 -12.20 22.83
CA GLY A 353 16.96 -12.09 24.05
C GLY A 353 15.48 -11.77 23.81
N VAL A 354 14.69 -11.90 24.88
CA VAL A 354 13.30 -11.44 24.98
C VAL A 354 13.10 -10.77 26.33
N THR A 355 12.18 -9.83 26.42
CA THR A 355 11.74 -9.14 27.64
C THR A 355 10.22 -9.05 27.65
N ILE A 356 9.61 -8.85 28.82
CA ILE A 356 8.16 -8.64 28.95
C ILE A 356 7.91 -7.22 29.47
N GLY A 357 7.04 -6.48 28.79
CA GLY A 357 6.46 -5.23 29.27
C GLY A 357 5.00 -5.44 29.72
N GLY A 358 4.59 -4.76 30.78
CA GLY A 358 3.22 -4.82 31.29
C GLY A 358 3.09 -4.28 32.72
N PRO A 359 1.86 -4.20 33.26
CA PRO A 359 1.61 -3.68 34.60
C PRO A 359 2.26 -4.56 35.69
N THR A 360 2.74 -3.93 36.76
CA THR A 360 3.36 -4.60 37.93
C THR A 360 2.41 -4.70 39.13
N SER A 361 1.24 -4.07 39.06
CA SER A 361 0.17 -4.23 40.05
C SER A 361 -1.21 -4.15 39.39
N GLY A 362 -2.21 -4.77 40.01
CA GLY A 362 -3.59 -4.75 39.54
C GLY A 362 -4.58 -5.22 40.59
N TYR A 363 -5.85 -5.33 40.20
CA TYR A 363 -6.97 -5.90 40.94
C TYR A 363 -7.47 -7.22 40.36
N THR A 364 -8.14 -8.03 41.18
CA THR A 364 -8.83 -9.25 40.77
C THR A 364 -9.88 -9.00 39.68
N ASP A 365 -10.14 -9.99 38.84
CA ASP A 365 -11.18 -10.00 37.79
C ASP A 365 -11.08 -8.83 36.79
N THR A 366 -9.86 -8.37 36.54
CA THR A 366 -9.53 -7.34 35.55
C THR A 366 -8.57 -7.93 34.53
N LEU A 367 -8.75 -7.60 33.25
CA LEU A 367 -7.92 -8.06 32.14
C LEU A 367 -6.66 -7.20 32.03
N TYR A 368 -5.49 -7.82 31.99
CA TYR A 368 -4.20 -7.15 31.84
C TYR A 368 -3.45 -7.69 30.62
N ALA A 369 -2.96 -6.81 29.76
CA ALA A 369 -2.14 -7.15 28.60
C ALA A 369 -0.63 -7.07 28.94
N PHE A 370 0.15 -7.99 28.38
CA PHE A 370 1.60 -8.07 28.47
C PHE A 370 2.19 -8.24 27.08
N VAL A 371 3.33 -7.59 26.83
CA VAL A 371 3.98 -7.53 25.52
C VAL A 371 5.39 -8.10 25.61
N ALA A 372 5.73 -9.06 24.75
CA ALA A 372 7.08 -9.57 24.59
C ALA A 372 7.86 -8.71 23.58
N ALA A 373 8.97 -8.13 24.02
CA ALA A 373 9.90 -7.40 23.16
C ALA A 373 11.18 -8.22 22.96
N VAL A 374 11.55 -8.46 21.71
CA VAL A 374 12.73 -9.24 21.33
C VAL A 374 13.95 -8.38 21.09
N SER A 375 15.14 -8.96 21.24
CA SER A 375 16.42 -8.31 20.96
C SER A 375 17.24 -9.12 19.96
N PRO A 376 17.85 -8.52 18.93
CA PRO A 376 17.63 -7.12 18.54
C PRO A 376 16.22 -6.93 17.97
N ALA A 377 15.71 -5.69 17.94
CA ALA A 377 14.34 -5.42 17.47
C ALA A 377 14.12 -5.74 15.97
N ASN A 378 15.22 -5.81 15.21
CA ASN A 378 15.24 -6.26 13.82
C ASN A 378 15.53 -7.77 13.68
N ALA A 379 15.34 -8.56 14.74
CA ALA A 379 15.41 -10.02 14.64
C ALA A 379 14.41 -10.51 13.58
N SER A 380 14.86 -11.42 12.73
CA SER A 380 14.06 -11.83 11.56
C SER A 380 12.81 -12.57 11.98
N THR A 381 11.67 -12.20 11.38
CA THR A 381 10.40 -12.90 11.53
C THR A 381 10.33 -14.13 10.61
N PRO A 382 9.49 -15.14 10.91
CA PRO A 382 8.59 -15.23 12.07
C PRO A 382 9.34 -15.53 13.38
N ILE A 383 8.84 -14.96 14.48
CA ILE A 383 9.27 -15.28 15.84
C ILE A 383 8.14 -16.08 16.51
N THR A 384 8.46 -17.23 17.08
CA THR A 384 7.50 -18.07 17.79
C THR A 384 7.48 -17.71 19.27
N TYR A 385 6.35 -17.24 19.79
CA TYR A 385 6.14 -16.91 21.21
C TYR A 385 5.37 -18.01 21.93
N THR A 386 5.75 -18.33 23.17
CA THR A 386 5.04 -19.27 24.06
C THR A 386 4.92 -18.68 25.47
N TRP A 387 3.70 -18.49 25.97
CA TRP A 387 3.40 -17.84 27.26
C TRP A 387 2.92 -18.83 28.34
N VAL A 388 3.29 -18.61 29.61
CA VAL A 388 2.92 -19.45 30.78
C VAL A 388 2.58 -18.55 31.98
N PRO A 389 1.50 -18.82 32.77
CA PRO A 389 0.58 -19.97 32.71
C PRO A 389 -0.44 -19.89 31.54
N THR A 390 -1.11 -20.98 31.18
CA THR A 390 -2.24 -20.94 30.23
C THR A 390 -3.51 -20.42 30.95
N PRO A 391 -4.45 -19.74 30.26
CA PRO A 391 -5.41 -20.44 29.39
C PRO A 391 -5.50 -19.96 27.94
N ASP A 392 -4.89 -18.82 27.56
CA ASP A 392 -4.99 -18.29 26.19
C ASP A 392 -3.63 -18.45 25.48
N ALA A 393 -3.50 -19.49 24.67
CA ALA A 393 -2.32 -19.75 23.85
C ALA A 393 -2.25 -18.76 22.67
N GLY A 394 -1.84 -17.53 22.96
CA GLY A 394 -1.42 -16.57 21.93
C GLY A 394 -0.05 -16.96 21.38
N THR A 395 0.07 -17.03 20.06
CA THR A 395 1.35 -17.24 19.33
C THR A 395 2.06 -15.93 18.99
N GLY A 396 1.50 -14.79 19.41
CA GLY A 396 1.98 -13.45 19.10
C GLY A 396 2.76 -12.79 20.24
N ALA A 397 3.28 -11.60 19.94
CA ALA A 397 4.05 -10.79 20.89
C ALA A 397 3.21 -10.21 22.04
N VAL A 398 1.88 -10.37 22.04
CA VAL A 398 0.98 -9.85 23.09
C VAL A 398 0.11 -10.97 23.66
N VAL A 399 -0.05 -11.00 24.98
CA VAL A 399 -0.95 -11.91 25.71
C VAL A 399 -1.73 -11.16 26.77
N SER A 400 -2.93 -11.62 27.11
CA SER A 400 -3.75 -11.05 28.19
C SER A 400 -4.06 -12.07 29.27
N TYR A 401 -4.08 -11.63 30.52
CA TYR A 401 -4.37 -12.46 31.69
C TYR A 401 -5.44 -11.82 32.59
N THR A 402 -6.24 -12.67 33.23
CA THR A 402 -7.17 -12.29 34.30
C THR A 402 -6.98 -13.23 35.48
N TRP A 403 -6.97 -12.70 36.72
CA TRP A 403 -6.85 -13.51 37.94
C TRP A 403 -7.98 -13.24 38.92
N ALA A 404 -8.65 -14.30 39.37
CA ALA A 404 -9.74 -14.24 40.35
C ALA A 404 -9.28 -14.19 41.81
N THR A 405 -7.97 -14.33 42.08
CA THR A 405 -7.42 -14.36 43.44
C THR A 405 -6.26 -13.38 43.61
N THR A 406 -6.11 -12.84 44.81
CA THR A 406 -5.03 -11.91 45.16
C THR A 406 -3.67 -12.60 45.29
N GLY A 407 -2.60 -11.81 45.31
CA GLY A 407 -1.21 -12.26 45.43
C GLY A 407 -0.39 -12.05 44.16
N THR A 408 0.92 -12.29 44.25
CA THR A 408 1.85 -12.16 43.13
C THR A 408 1.60 -13.23 42.08
N ARG A 409 1.55 -12.83 40.82
CA ARG A 409 1.42 -13.69 39.64
C ARG A 409 2.67 -13.58 38.80
N THR A 410 3.20 -14.72 38.40
CA THR A 410 4.39 -14.83 37.57
C THR A 410 3.99 -15.25 36.16
N ILE A 411 4.45 -14.51 35.17
CA ILE A 411 4.21 -14.76 33.74
C ILE A 411 5.56 -14.99 33.08
N THR A 412 5.66 -15.98 32.20
CA THR A 412 6.88 -16.29 31.45
C THR A 412 6.57 -16.36 29.96
N VAL A 413 7.44 -15.76 29.14
CA VAL A 413 7.44 -15.92 27.68
C VAL A 413 8.70 -16.65 27.24
N SER A 414 8.57 -17.50 26.22
CA SER A 414 9.66 -18.08 25.44
C SER A 414 9.55 -17.58 24.00
N ALA A 415 10.63 -17.10 23.39
CA ALA A 415 10.68 -16.61 22.02
C ALA A 415 11.83 -17.25 21.23
N GLU A 416 11.56 -17.75 20.01
CA GLU A 416 12.58 -18.33 19.12
C GLU A 416 12.41 -17.88 17.66
N ASN A 417 13.53 -17.76 16.93
CA ASN A 417 13.57 -17.55 15.48
C ASN A 417 14.82 -18.21 14.88
N CYS A 418 14.92 -18.24 13.55
CA CYS A 418 16.10 -18.73 12.83
C CYS A 418 16.57 -20.16 13.18
N GLY A 419 15.70 -20.99 13.78
CA GLY A 419 16.05 -22.34 14.25
C GLY A 419 17.00 -22.38 15.45
N GLY A 420 17.17 -21.26 16.17
CA GLY A 420 17.99 -21.14 17.38
C GLY A 420 17.29 -21.65 18.65
N THR A 421 18.02 -21.71 19.78
CA THR A 421 17.44 -22.05 21.09
C THR A 421 16.52 -20.92 21.59
N PRO A 422 15.32 -21.21 22.13
CA PRO A 422 14.43 -20.19 22.65
C PRO A 422 15.03 -19.36 23.80
N PHE A 423 14.75 -18.05 23.79
CA PHE A 423 15.04 -17.14 24.90
C PHE A 423 13.81 -17.00 25.79
N THR A 424 14.01 -16.90 27.10
CA THR A 424 12.92 -16.77 28.07
C THR A 424 13.02 -15.49 28.89
N ALA A 425 11.85 -14.91 29.23
CA ALA A 425 11.73 -13.80 30.17
C ALA A 425 10.56 -14.00 31.13
N THR A 426 10.66 -13.43 32.32
CA THR A 426 9.65 -13.54 33.39
C THR A 426 9.25 -12.16 33.89
N HIS A 427 7.96 -11.98 34.16
CA HIS A 427 7.36 -10.76 34.71
C HIS A 427 6.47 -11.09 35.91
N GLU A 428 6.45 -10.22 36.92
CA GLU A 428 5.59 -10.37 38.09
C GLU A 428 4.59 -9.21 38.20
N ILE A 429 3.34 -9.55 38.52
CA ILE A 429 2.27 -8.59 38.82
C ILE A 429 1.64 -8.91 40.19
N GLU A 430 1.52 -7.90 41.05
CA GLU A 430 0.85 -8.03 42.34
C GLU A 430 -0.66 -7.77 42.21
N ILE A 431 -1.50 -8.80 42.42
CA ILE A 431 -2.96 -8.68 42.33
C ILE A 431 -3.55 -8.40 43.71
N ASN A 432 -4.22 -7.27 43.83
CA ASN A 432 -4.95 -6.80 45.01
C ASN A 432 -6.45 -7.08 44.88
N ILE A 433 -7.17 -7.01 46.01
CA ILE A 433 -8.62 -7.24 45.99
C ILE A 433 -9.31 -6.07 45.27
N ARG A 434 -10.16 -6.38 44.29
CA ARG A 434 -11.05 -5.38 43.70
C ARG A 434 -12.10 -5.00 44.74
N VAL A 435 -11.84 -3.97 45.55
CA VAL A 435 -12.86 -3.44 46.46
C VAL A 435 -13.93 -2.80 45.58
N GLN A 436 -15.11 -3.42 45.47
CA GLN A 436 -16.30 -2.73 45.00
C GLN A 436 -16.59 -1.58 45.96
N GLY A 437 -16.09 -0.40 45.62
CA GLY A 437 -16.30 0.82 46.39
C GLY A 437 -17.73 1.31 46.24
N ASN A 438 -18.49 1.20 47.33
CA ASN A 438 -19.48 2.17 47.80
C ASN A 438 -20.57 2.64 46.82
N TYR A 439 -21.69 1.93 46.81
CA TYR A 439 -22.98 2.58 46.57
C TYR A 439 -23.19 3.67 47.64
N ARG A 440 -23.16 4.95 47.26
CA ARG A 440 -23.85 5.98 48.04
C ARG A 440 -25.34 5.79 47.78
N VAL A 441 -26.01 5.06 48.67
CA VAL A 441 -27.47 5.03 48.72
C VAL A 441 -27.95 6.42 49.17
N TYR A 442 -28.51 7.21 48.25
CA TYR A 442 -29.29 8.39 48.61
C TYR A 442 -30.70 7.92 49.02
N LEU A 443 -30.89 7.68 50.32
CA LEU A 443 -32.22 7.59 50.91
C LEU A 443 -32.79 9.02 51.05
N PRO A 444 -34.00 9.32 50.55
CA PRO A 444 -34.63 10.59 50.84
C PRO A 444 -35.11 10.59 52.30
N LEU A 445 -34.28 11.15 53.19
CA LEU A 445 -34.70 11.43 54.55
C LEU A 445 -35.37 12.82 54.57
N VAL A 446 -36.70 12.85 54.65
CA VAL A 446 -37.45 14.09 54.91
C VAL A 446 -37.26 14.45 56.38
N LEU A 447 -36.32 15.36 56.68
CA LEU A 447 -36.26 16.05 57.96
C LEU A 447 -37.12 17.31 57.87
N ARG A 448 -38.29 17.28 58.52
CA ARG A 448 -39.09 18.48 58.78
C ARG A 448 -38.37 19.32 59.84
N ASN A 449 -38.18 20.60 59.52
CA ASN A 449 -37.77 21.71 60.38
C ASN A 449 -36.25 21.89 60.59
N TRP A 450 -35.60 22.70 59.74
CA TRP A 450 -34.64 23.70 60.23
C TRP A 450 -34.42 24.83 59.22
N SER A 451 -34.42 26.06 59.73
CA SER A 451 -34.35 27.34 59.02
C SER A 451 -32.93 27.88 58.78
N ALA A 452 -32.71 28.35 57.54
CA ALA A 452 -31.89 29.46 57.01
C ALA A 452 -30.54 29.93 57.66
N MET A 453 -29.51 29.91 56.78
CA MET A 453 -28.28 30.74 56.67
C MET A 453 -27.11 30.45 57.64
N PRO A 454 -25.81 30.70 57.28
CA PRO A 454 -25.29 31.56 56.20
C PRO A 454 -24.24 30.93 55.25
N THR A 455 -24.01 31.62 54.13
CA THR A 455 -22.97 31.38 53.12
C THR A 455 -21.54 31.38 53.69
N PRO A 456 -20.71 30.34 53.42
CA PRO A 456 -19.27 30.42 53.62
C PRO A 456 -18.48 30.47 52.30
N THR A 457 -17.43 31.28 52.37
CA THR A 457 -16.33 31.65 51.46
C THR A 457 -15.72 30.52 50.59
N PRO A 458 -15.30 30.80 49.35
CA PRO A 458 -14.62 29.84 48.48
C PRO A 458 -13.17 29.59 48.93
N THR A 459 -12.73 28.33 48.86
CA THR A 459 -11.34 27.85 49.07
C THR A 459 -10.88 27.19 47.74
N PRO A 460 -9.61 27.33 47.33
CA PRO A 460 -9.23 27.76 45.99
C PRO A 460 -9.19 26.63 44.96
N THR A 461 -9.57 27.00 43.73
CA THR A 461 -9.38 26.24 42.49
C THR A 461 -7.88 26.02 42.23
N PRO A 462 -7.46 24.81 41.79
CA PRO A 462 -6.11 24.65 41.24
C PRO A 462 -5.95 25.53 40.00
N THR A 463 -4.91 26.35 40.02
CA THR A 463 -4.54 27.28 38.95
C THR A 463 -4.33 26.54 37.63
N PRO A 464 -4.98 26.94 36.53
CA PRO A 464 -4.59 26.51 35.19
C PRO A 464 -3.25 27.17 34.85
N THR A 465 -2.28 26.37 34.43
CA THR A 465 -0.99 26.87 33.96
C THR A 465 -1.19 27.37 32.54
N SER A 466 -1.18 28.70 32.39
CA SER A 466 -1.08 29.49 31.15
C SER A 466 -1.83 28.98 29.92
N THR A 467 -3.13 29.24 29.87
CA THR A 467 -3.83 29.51 28.59
C THR A 467 -3.13 30.70 27.91
N PRO A 468 -2.77 30.65 26.62
CA PRO A 468 -2.26 31.81 25.91
C PRO A 468 -3.31 32.94 25.94
N GLU A 469 -2.86 34.20 25.99
CA GLU A 469 -3.79 35.33 26.03
C GLU A 469 -4.71 35.33 24.79
N PRO A 470 -6.02 35.62 24.94
CA PRO A 470 -7.00 35.68 23.84
C PRO A 470 -6.63 36.61 22.65
N GLY A 471 -5.58 37.41 22.75
CA GLY A 471 -5.05 38.25 21.67
C GLY A 471 -3.99 37.58 20.78
N SER A 472 -3.69 36.29 20.97
CA SER A 472 -2.62 35.57 20.25
C SER A 472 -3.11 34.53 19.22
N LEU A 473 -4.42 34.32 19.12
CA LEU A 473 -5.02 33.48 18.07
C LEU A 473 -5.41 34.31 16.87
N ILE A 474 -5.38 33.70 15.69
CA ILE A 474 -5.89 34.29 14.46
C ILE A 474 -7.40 34.06 14.43
N MET A 475 -8.17 35.11 14.27
CA MET A 475 -9.63 35.04 14.21
C MET A 475 -10.09 35.09 12.75
N PRO A 476 -11.31 34.60 12.43
CA PRO A 476 -11.89 34.73 11.09
C PRO A 476 -11.86 36.16 10.52
N ALA A 477 -12.00 37.17 11.39
CA ALA A 477 -11.97 38.58 11.00
C ALA A 477 -10.57 39.11 10.62
N ASP A 478 -9.51 38.34 10.86
CA ASP A 478 -8.14 38.71 10.53
C ASP A 478 -7.80 38.42 9.05
N PHE A 479 -8.70 37.77 8.31
CA PHE A 479 -8.53 37.46 6.88
C PHE A 479 -9.16 38.54 6.01
N THR A 480 -8.36 39.12 5.12
CA THR A 480 -8.83 40.08 4.11
C THR A 480 -8.53 39.55 2.71
N TYR A 481 -9.56 39.31 1.91
CA TYR A 481 -9.40 38.87 0.52
C TYR A 481 -8.83 40.01 -0.34
N LEU A 482 -7.75 39.72 -1.06
CA LEU A 482 -7.06 40.68 -1.93
C LEU A 482 -7.38 40.49 -3.41
N GLY A 483 -7.88 39.33 -3.80
CA GLY A 483 -8.17 38.97 -5.18
C GLY A 483 -7.51 37.66 -5.60
N ALA A 484 -7.38 37.46 -6.90
CA ALA A 484 -6.78 36.26 -7.47
C ALA A 484 -5.84 36.58 -8.65
N PHE A 485 -5.13 35.58 -9.13
CA PHE A 485 -4.34 35.62 -10.37
C PHE A 485 -4.28 34.24 -11.05
N ARG A 486 -4.08 34.24 -12.37
CA ARG A 486 -3.98 33.03 -13.20
C ARG A 486 -2.57 32.50 -13.27
N LEU A 487 -2.45 31.19 -13.50
CA LEU A 487 -1.18 30.53 -13.81
C LEU A 487 -0.80 30.67 -15.30
N PRO A 488 0.50 30.72 -15.65
CA PRO A 488 0.97 30.76 -17.03
C PRO A 488 0.89 29.39 -17.72
N GLY A 489 1.13 29.35 -19.04
CA GLY A 489 1.28 28.11 -19.81
C GLY A 489 0.08 27.77 -20.70
N GLY A 490 0.29 26.80 -21.60
CA GLY A 490 -0.72 26.29 -22.54
C GLY A 490 -1.61 25.21 -21.93
N GLU A 491 -2.27 24.42 -22.77
CA GLU A 491 -3.14 23.30 -22.36
C GLU A 491 -2.51 21.92 -22.60
N ASP A 492 -1.32 21.86 -23.22
CA ASP A 492 -0.73 20.61 -23.67
C ASP A 492 -0.05 19.83 -22.51
N PRO A 493 -0.52 18.63 -22.14
CA PRO A 493 0.16 17.79 -21.16
C PRO A 493 1.48 17.21 -21.70
N PRO A 494 2.48 16.97 -20.83
CA PRO A 494 2.47 17.18 -19.38
C PRO A 494 2.81 18.62 -18.95
N GLN A 495 3.13 19.52 -19.88
CA GLN A 495 3.63 20.88 -19.58
C GLN A 495 2.50 21.92 -19.50
N THR A 496 1.54 21.66 -18.62
CA THR A 496 0.39 22.53 -18.36
C THR A 496 -0.01 22.45 -16.88
N PHE A 497 -0.77 23.44 -16.40
CA PHE A 497 -1.47 23.37 -15.12
C PHE A 497 -2.91 22.88 -15.25
N ALA A 498 -3.42 22.64 -16.46
CA ALA A 498 -4.72 22.00 -16.64
C ALA A 498 -4.71 20.64 -15.93
N TYR A 499 -5.75 20.36 -15.14
CA TYR A 499 -5.83 19.16 -14.28
C TYR A 499 -4.61 19.02 -13.36
N GLY A 500 -4.04 20.14 -12.90
CA GLY A 500 -2.91 20.18 -11.99
C GLY A 500 -3.21 20.96 -10.71
N GLY A 501 -2.16 21.31 -9.96
CA GLY A 501 -2.29 22.06 -8.72
C GLY A 501 -2.56 21.21 -7.47
N ASN A 502 -2.27 19.90 -7.52
CA ASN A 502 -2.30 19.03 -6.34
C ASN A 502 -1.44 19.57 -5.18
N ALA A 503 -0.30 20.19 -5.47
CA ALA A 503 0.57 20.76 -4.44
C ALA A 503 1.08 22.16 -4.81
N MET A 504 1.24 23.01 -3.78
CA MET A 504 1.79 24.36 -3.90
C MET A 504 2.62 24.71 -2.66
N THR A 505 3.72 25.43 -2.83
CA THR A 505 4.49 26.00 -1.71
C THR A 505 5.14 27.34 -2.04
N PHE A 506 5.39 28.15 -1.02
CA PHE A 506 5.93 29.51 -1.15
C PHE A 506 7.45 29.54 -0.96
N ASN A 507 8.14 30.19 -1.88
CA ASN A 507 9.57 30.45 -1.81
C ASN A 507 9.82 31.95 -1.54
N PRO A 508 10.27 32.34 -0.33
CA PRO A 508 10.53 33.74 0.01
C PRO A 508 11.73 34.34 -0.74
N ASP A 509 12.63 33.49 -1.26
CA ASP A 509 13.82 33.91 -2.00
C ASP A 509 13.54 34.01 -3.51
N GLY A 510 12.31 33.68 -3.93
CA GLY A 510 11.85 33.76 -5.32
C GLY A 510 11.71 35.18 -5.84
N ASP A 511 11.82 35.34 -7.15
CA ASP A 511 11.63 36.62 -7.86
C ASP A 511 12.37 37.84 -7.24
N PRO A 512 13.68 37.75 -6.93
CA PRO A 512 14.38 38.80 -6.17
C PRO A 512 14.51 40.14 -6.92
N GLY A 513 14.14 40.17 -8.20
CA GLY A 513 14.15 41.36 -9.06
C GLY A 513 12.83 42.13 -9.05
N ASN A 514 11.77 41.58 -8.46
CA ASN A 514 10.46 42.22 -8.41
C ASN A 514 10.39 43.28 -7.30
N SER A 515 9.68 44.37 -7.59
CA SER A 515 9.50 45.51 -6.70
C SER A 515 8.02 45.79 -6.40
N ASP A 516 7.12 44.85 -6.73
CA ASP A 516 5.73 44.92 -6.32
C ASP A 516 5.55 44.56 -4.83
N ALA A 517 4.30 44.56 -4.37
CA ALA A 517 3.98 44.29 -2.98
C ALA A 517 3.96 42.79 -2.63
N PHE A 518 4.22 41.90 -3.59
CA PHE A 518 4.08 40.45 -3.46
C PHE A 518 5.41 39.76 -3.80
N PRO A 519 6.43 39.90 -2.93
CA PRO A 519 7.74 39.29 -3.15
C PRO A 519 7.66 37.75 -3.07
N GLY A 520 8.69 37.08 -3.60
CA GLY A 520 8.77 35.64 -3.60
C GLY A 520 8.15 35.00 -4.84
N SER A 521 7.97 33.68 -4.77
CA SER A 521 7.41 32.87 -5.84
C SER A 521 6.63 31.68 -5.30
N LEU A 522 5.92 30.99 -6.18
CA LEU A 522 5.21 29.75 -5.86
C LEU A 522 5.76 28.59 -6.69
N PHE A 523 6.10 27.48 -6.04
CA PHE A 523 6.26 26.18 -6.71
C PHE A 523 4.92 25.48 -6.76
N ILE A 524 4.50 25.00 -7.93
CA ILE A 524 3.18 24.39 -8.14
C ILE A 524 3.35 23.14 -9.02
N THR A 525 2.64 22.06 -8.72
CA THR A 525 2.57 20.88 -9.59
C THR A 525 1.69 21.15 -10.81
N GLY A 526 2.16 20.73 -11.99
CA GLY A 526 1.42 20.75 -13.25
C GLY A 526 0.42 19.61 -13.34
N HIS A 527 0.02 19.29 -14.57
CA HIS A 527 -0.97 18.27 -14.90
C HIS A 527 -0.65 16.94 -14.22
N ASP A 528 -1.64 16.39 -13.54
CA ASP A 528 -1.53 15.15 -12.77
C ASP A 528 -0.98 13.99 -13.60
N ARG A 529 -0.13 13.17 -12.98
CA ARG A 529 0.32 11.90 -13.53
C ARG A 529 -0.89 10.99 -13.73
N ILE A 530 -0.95 10.37 -14.92
CA ILE A 530 -2.00 9.41 -15.26
C ILE A 530 -1.41 8.01 -15.15
N ALA A 531 -2.09 7.18 -14.34
CA ALA A 531 -1.73 5.81 -14.04
C ALA A 531 -1.47 4.93 -15.28
N TYR A 532 -0.76 3.83 -15.05
CA TYR A 532 -0.54 2.77 -16.05
C TYR A 532 0.14 3.28 -17.32
N GLY A 533 1.00 4.30 -17.17
CA GLY A 533 1.75 4.91 -18.27
C GLY A 533 0.96 5.86 -19.17
N GLY A 534 -0.23 6.31 -18.75
CA GLY A 534 -1.02 7.29 -19.51
C GLY A 534 -0.33 8.65 -19.63
N LEU A 535 0.36 9.08 -18.56
CA LEU A 535 1.19 10.29 -18.54
C LEU A 535 2.28 10.14 -17.45
N PRO A 536 3.30 9.29 -17.67
CA PRO A 536 4.26 8.87 -16.64
C PRO A 536 5.19 10.00 -16.18
N ASP A 537 5.24 11.09 -16.92
CA ASP A 537 6.00 12.30 -16.62
C ASP A 537 5.10 13.50 -16.25
N GLY A 538 3.86 13.25 -15.83
CA GLY A 538 2.99 14.24 -15.18
C GLY A 538 3.47 14.67 -13.79
N ASP A 539 2.73 15.58 -13.17
CA ASP A 539 3.06 16.30 -11.93
C ASP A 539 4.41 17.01 -12.00
N GLN A 540 4.77 17.53 -13.17
CA GLN A 540 5.98 18.34 -13.31
C GLN A 540 5.84 19.59 -12.45
N VAL A 541 6.91 19.98 -11.77
CA VAL A 541 6.91 21.18 -10.92
C VAL A 541 7.31 22.38 -11.78
N ALA A 542 6.65 23.51 -11.58
CA ALA A 542 7.06 24.81 -12.13
C ALA A 542 7.13 25.85 -11.01
N GLU A 543 7.98 26.86 -11.19
CA GLU A 543 8.07 28.02 -10.29
C GLU A 543 7.50 29.25 -11.02
N VAL A 544 6.56 29.95 -10.38
CA VAL A 544 5.85 31.10 -10.97
C VAL A 544 6.00 32.35 -10.11
N SER A 545 6.03 33.51 -10.78
CA SER A 545 5.97 34.83 -10.12
C SER A 545 4.60 35.09 -9.51
N ILE A 546 4.52 36.01 -8.56
CA ILE A 546 3.26 36.40 -7.90
C ILE A 546 2.90 37.81 -8.36
N PRO A 547 1.97 38.01 -9.33
CA PRO A 547 1.52 39.35 -9.68
C PRO A 547 0.59 39.91 -8.60
N ALA A 548 0.44 41.23 -8.56
CA ALA A 548 -0.54 41.86 -7.68
C ALA A 548 -1.96 41.31 -7.98
N PRO A 549 -2.62 40.61 -7.04
CA PRO A 549 -3.91 40.00 -7.25
C PRO A 549 -4.99 41.06 -7.45
N THR A 550 -6.02 40.72 -8.21
CA THR A 550 -7.17 41.62 -8.43
C THR A 550 -8.48 40.91 -8.18
N ILE A 551 -9.48 41.64 -7.73
CA ILE A 551 -10.86 41.15 -7.66
C ILE A 551 -11.49 41.35 -9.04
N ALA A 552 -11.81 40.25 -9.71
CA ALA A 552 -12.48 40.22 -11.01
C ALA A 552 -13.68 39.28 -10.98
N VAL A 553 -14.60 39.45 -11.92
CA VAL A 553 -15.79 38.58 -12.05
C VAL A 553 -15.50 37.36 -12.94
N SER A 554 -14.59 37.51 -13.91
CA SER A 554 -14.16 36.44 -14.80
C SER A 554 -12.68 36.11 -14.56
N PRO A 555 -12.29 34.82 -14.60
CA PRO A 555 -10.89 34.45 -14.58
C PRO A 555 -10.08 35.17 -15.68
N THR A 556 -10.65 35.36 -16.87
CA THR A 556 -9.95 35.98 -18.02
C THR A 556 -9.52 37.43 -17.80
N ASP A 557 -10.13 38.14 -16.85
CA ASP A 557 -9.80 39.52 -16.48
C ASP A 557 -8.71 39.61 -15.39
N LEU A 558 -8.27 38.48 -14.85
CA LEU A 558 -7.24 38.42 -13.82
C LEU A 558 -5.83 38.66 -14.39
N PRO A 559 -4.92 39.21 -13.57
CA PRO A 559 -3.51 39.22 -13.88
C PRO A 559 -2.99 37.78 -14.00
N GLN A 560 -1.98 37.59 -14.85
CA GLN A 560 -1.36 36.28 -15.07
C GLN A 560 0.06 36.28 -14.53
N ALA A 561 0.40 35.24 -13.76
CA ALA A 561 1.77 34.96 -13.35
C ALA A 561 2.67 34.63 -14.55
N SER A 562 3.99 34.67 -14.34
CA SER A 562 5.01 34.30 -15.34
C SER A 562 5.88 33.17 -14.80
N PHE A 563 6.43 32.34 -15.70
CA PHE A 563 7.39 31.31 -15.29
C PHE A 563 8.70 31.95 -14.85
N ILE A 564 9.18 31.54 -13.67
CA ILE A 564 10.56 31.74 -13.20
C ILE A 564 11.39 30.50 -13.58
N GLN A 565 10.84 29.32 -13.30
CA GLN A 565 11.31 28.04 -13.81
C GLN A 565 10.13 27.33 -14.49
N THR A 566 10.33 26.82 -15.70
CA THR A 566 9.29 26.09 -16.44
C THR A 566 9.05 24.71 -15.82
N PHE A 567 8.13 23.93 -16.40
CA PHE A 567 7.86 22.57 -15.95
C PHE A 567 9.10 21.66 -16.05
N HIS A 568 9.43 21.00 -14.95
CA HIS A 568 10.46 19.98 -14.86
C HIS A 568 9.95 18.76 -14.09
N ASN A 569 10.28 17.57 -14.60
CA ASN A 569 10.03 16.32 -13.89
C ASN A 569 11.07 16.11 -12.78
N ALA A 570 10.89 16.81 -11.66
CA ALA A 570 11.74 16.70 -10.47
C ALA A 570 11.72 15.28 -9.86
N LEU A 571 10.72 14.47 -10.22
CA LEU A 571 10.40 13.17 -9.62
C LEU A 571 10.67 12.01 -10.59
N ALA A 572 11.48 12.23 -11.62
CA ALA A 572 11.71 11.25 -12.68
C ALA A 572 12.22 9.91 -12.12
N GLY A 573 11.47 8.84 -12.38
CA GLY A 573 11.79 7.49 -11.90
C GLY A 573 11.40 7.20 -10.44
N TYR A 574 10.70 8.12 -9.77
CA TYR A 574 10.21 7.95 -8.40
C TYR A 574 8.67 7.83 -8.36
N PHE A 575 8.18 7.15 -7.31
CA PHE A 575 6.76 6.90 -7.07
C PHE A 575 6.01 6.25 -8.24
N THR A 576 6.71 5.47 -9.07
CA THR A 576 6.12 4.79 -10.25
C THR A 576 5.15 3.67 -9.89
N ASN A 577 5.03 3.35 -8.59
CA ASN A 577 4.05 2.44 -8.03
C ASN A 577 2.88 3.17 -7.34
N LEU A 578 2.87 4.50 -7.36
CA LEU A 578 1.87 5.36 -6.74
C LEU A 578 1.30 6.35 -7.79
N GLU A 579 0.81 5.82 -8.91
CA GLU A 579 0.41 6.64 -10.07
C GLU A 579 -1.12 6.80 -10.20
N GLU A 580 -1.91 6.10 -9.40
CA GLU A 580 -3.38 6.08 -9.45
C GLU A 580 -3.99 7.24 -8.66
N ILE A 581 -4.33 8.34 -9.34
CA ILE A 581 -4.91 9.57 -8.74
C ILE A 581 -3.98 10.07 -7.62
N PRO A 582 -2.86 10.70 -8.00
CA PRO A 582 -1.85 11.14 -7.05
C PRO A 582 -2.42 12.04 -5.94
N ARG A 583 -1.89 11.88 -4.73
CA ARG A 583 -2.10 12.80 -3.60
C ARG A 583 -0.76 13.39 -3.23
N ILE A 584 -0.61 14.70 -3.35
CA ILE A 584 0.71 15.33 -3.31
C ILE A 584 0.66 16.52 -2.37
N GLY A 585 1.66 16.63 -1.50
CA GLY A 585 1.91 17.83 -0.71
C GLY A 585 3.34 18.31 -0.93
N MET A 586 3.55 19.62 -0.94
CA MET A 586 4.88 20.22 -1.05
C MET A 586 5.09 21.29 0.01
N GLN A 587 6.30 21.38 0.56
CA GLN A 587 6.70 22.45 1.46
C GLN A 587 8.16 22.88 1.22
N TYR A 588 8.37 24.14 0.83
CA TYR A 588 9.69 24.77 0.81
C TYR A 588 10.15 25.05 2.23
N LEU A 589 11.38 24.66 2.55
CA LEU A 589 12.00 24.98 3.83
C LEU A 589 13.47 25.29 3.65
N ASN A 590 13.88 26.49 4.06
CA ASN A 590 15.28 26.88 4.15
C ASN A 590 15.75 26.73 5.60
N HIS A 591 16.26 25.54 5.94
CA HIS A 591 16.69 25.21 7.29
C HIS A 591 18.23 25.34 7.45
N PRO A 592 18.77 25.80 8.59
CA PRO A 592 20.21 25.97 8.78
C PRO A 592 21.07 24.72 8.51
N ASP A 593 20.53 23.52 8.79
CA ASP A 593 21.24 22.26 8.60
C ASP A 593 21.29 21.79 7.15
N THR A 594 20.24 22.03 6.37
CA THR A 594 20.05 21.46 5.02
C THR A 594 20.21 22.49 3.91
N GLY A 595 20.08 23.77 4.23
CA GLY A 595 19.80 24.82 3.24
C GLY A 595 18.37 24.70 2.68
N PRO A 596 18.10 25.34 1.53
CA PRO A 596 16.77 25.37 0.91
C PRO A 596 16.46 24.05 0.19
N LEU A 597 15.34 23.45 0.56
CA LEU A 597 14.79 22.24 -0.04
C LEU A 597 13.28 22.38 -0.25
N ILE A 598 12.75 21.66 -1.24
CA ILE A 598 11.33 21.38 -1.36
C ILE A 598 11.09 19.98 -0.84
N HIS A 599 10.36 19.88 0.26
CA HIS A 599 9.89 18.61 0.82
C HIS A 599 8.59 18.19 0.14
N LEU A 600 8.40 16.88 -0.02
CA LEU A 600 7.31 16.29 -0.78
C LEU A 600 6.71 15.11 -0.02
N CYS A 601 5.38 14.98 -0.08
CA CYS A 601 4.67 13.72 0.15
C CYS A 601 3.93 13.32 -1.13
N TRP A 602 3.84 12.02 -1.38
CA TRP A 602 3.27 11.44 -2.59
C TRP A 602 2.54 10.14 -2.29
N GLY A 603 1.22 10.16 -2.43
CA GLY A 603 0.33 9.01 -2.27
C GLY A 603 -0.52 8.75 -3.50
N GLN A 604 -1.44 7.79 -3.38
CA GLN A 604 -2.43 7.46 -4.41
C GLN A 604 -3.82 7.26 -3.79
N HIS A 605 -4.88 7.17 -4.59
CA HIS A 605 -6.25 7.06 -4.09
C HIS A 605 -6.48 5.78 -3.29
N LEU A 606 -6.08 4.62 -3.82
CA LEU A 606 -6.07 3.33 -3.11
C LEU A 606 -4.63 2.88 -2.88
N GLN A 607 -4.11 3.06 -1.66
CA GLN A 607 -2.69 2.94 -1.38
C GLN A 607 -2.36 1.76 -0.47
N ASP A 608 -1.47 0.89 -0.95
CA ASP A 608 -0.76 -0.09 -0.12
C ASP A 608 0.39 0.57 0.66
N GLN A 609 0.94 -0.14 1.65
CA GLN A 609 2.08 0.32 2.43
C GLN A 609 3.31 0.57 1.54
N ALA A 610 3.60 1.84 1.25
CA ALA A 610 4.72 2.28 0.43
C ALA A 610 5.30 3.61 0.95
N PRO A 611 6.62 3.84 0.82
CA PRO A 611 7.24 5.08 1.26
C PRO A 611 6.78 6.22 0.34
N SER A 612 6.35 7.33 0.95
CA SER A 612 5.68 8.43 0.25
C SER A 612 6.38 9.78 0.40
N HIS A 613 7.42 9.90 1.23
CA HIS A 613 8.03 11.21 1.52
C HIS A 613 9.42 11.36 0.93
N ALA A 614 9.72 12.52 0.37
CA ALA A 614 11.02 12.84 -0.22
C ALA A 614 11.35 14.33 -0.04
N TRP A 615 12.52 14.74 -0.53
CA TRP A 615 12.78 16.14 -0.84
C TRP A 615 13.63 16.27 -2.10
N PHE A 616 13.66 17.46 -2.67
CA PHE A 616 14.51 17.83 -3.80
C PHE A 616 14.93 19.31 -3.71
N SER A 617 15.90 19.69 -4.54
CA SER A 617 16.42 21.04 -4.66
C SER A 617 15.37 21.96 -5.31
N PRO A 618 15.25 23.23 -4.86
CA PRO A 618 14.43 24.23 -5.54
C PRO A 618 14.90 24.57 -6.96
N THR A 619 16.10 24.16 -7.37
CA THR A 619 16.59 24.28 -8.75
C THR A 619 16.08 23.09 -9.57
N LEU A 620 14.99 23.31 -10.31
CA LEU A 620 14.16 22.24 -10.87
C LEU A 620 14.82 21.46 -12.02
N ASP A 621 15.79 22.05 -12.72
CA ASP A 621 16.59 21.36 -13.75
C ASP A 621 17.73 20.51 -13.16
N ALA A 622 17.97 20.64 -11.85
CA ALA A 622 18.93 19.86 -11.08
C ALA A 622 18.32 19.41 -9.73
N PRO A 623 17.20 18.66 -9.75
CA PRO A 623 16.36 18.43 -8.58
C PRO A 623 17.08 17.64 -7.49
N ASN A 624 18.03 16.74 -7.83
CA ASN A 624 18.81 15.99 -6.85
C ASN A 624 17.95 15.40 -5.71
N LEU A 625 16.93 14.62 -6.09
CA LEU A 625 15.96 14.07 -5.14
C LEU A 625 16.63 13.10 -4.16
N HIS A 626 16.28 13.22 -2.88
CA HIS A 626 16.66 12.24 -1.84
C HIS A 626 15.43 11.72 -1.12
N GLY A 627 15.58 10.51 -0.57
CA GLY A 627 14.53 9.87 0.21
C GLY A 627 13.72 8.84 -0.55
N VAL A 628 12.40 8.95 -0.44
CA VAL A 628 11.37 7.89 -0.29
C VAL A 628 11.40 7.27 1.11
N TRP A 629 10.69 7.90 2.04
CA TRP A 629 10.60 7.52 3.44
C TRP A 629 9.15 7.24 3.86
N TYR A 630 9.00 6.57 5.00
CA TYR A 630 7.72 6.45 5.71
C TYR A 630 7.66 7.48 6.85
N ILE A 631 6.45 7.81 7.29
CA ILE A 631 6.20 8.58 8.51
C ILE A 631 5.80 7.59 9.59
N GLY A 632 6.73 7.30 10.50
CA GLY A 632 6.54 6.27 11.52
C GLY A 632 5.96 4.99 10.96
N ASN A 633 4.99 4.40 11.67
CA ASN A 633 4.18 3.27 11.20
C ASN A 633 2.73 3.69 10.92
N GLN A 634 2.53 4.93 10.48
CA GLN A 634 1.20 5.49 10.27
C GLN A 634 0.52 4.91 9.03
N ASP A 635 -0.81 4.97 9.02
CA ASP A 635 -1.61 4.62 7.84
C ASP A 635 -1.25 5.59 6.69
N PRO A 636 -0.92 5.10 5.47
CA PRO A 636 -0.66 5.95 4.32
C PRO A 636 -1.84 6.89 4.01
N TYR A 637 -3.08 6.49 4.30
CA TYR A 637 -4.25 7.36 4.13
C TYR A 637 -4.28 8.55 5.09
N SER A 638 -3.40 8.60 6.09
CA SER A 638 -3.29 9.71 7.04
C SER A 638 -2.11 10.64 6.79
N THR A 639 -1.18 10.33 5.86
CA THR A 639 0.15 10.96 5.85
C THR A 639 0.55 11.73 4.59
N ASN A 640 -0.12 11.56 3.45
CA ASN A 640 0.40 12.00 2.14
C ASN A 640 -0.57 12.80 1.24
N GLY A 641 -1.25 13.80 1.79
CA GLY A 641 -2.13 14.71 1.06
C GLY A 641 -1.69 16.18 1.10
N TYR A 642 -1.05 16.62 2.18
CA TYR A 642 -0.59 18.00 2.35
C TYR A 642 0.64 18.07 3.25
N MET A 643 1.34 19.20 3.19
CA MET A 643 2.50 19.50 4.01
C MET A 643 2.57 20.98 4.36
N PHE A 644 3.16 21.29 5.52
CA PHE A 644 3.48 22.66 5.91
C PHE A 644 4.61 22.71 6.93
N ASP A 645 5.31 23.84 7.04
CA ASP A 645 6.35 24.02 8.05
C ASP A 645 5.74 24.40 9.41
N ILE A 646 6.39 23.96 10.49
CA ILE A 646 6.02 24.30 11.88
C ILE A 646 7.05 25.32 12.40
N PRO A 647 6.62 26.43 13.04
CA PRO A 647 7.55 27.39 13.62
C PRO A 647 8.60 26.72 14.51
N THR A 648 9.88 26.95 14.22
CA THR A 648 11.01 26.25 14.87
C THR A 648 10.95 26.35 16.41
N ALA A 649 10.55 27.50 16.95
CA ALA A 649 10.41 27.69 18.39
C ALA A 649 9.35 26.75 18.99
N TRP A 650 8.20 26.62 18.33
CA TRP A 650 7.14 25.71 18.75
C TRP A 650 7.57 24.25 18.60
N ALA A 651 8.15 23.89 17.44
CA ALA A 651 8.63 22.54 17.17
C ALA A 651 9.69 22.07 18.18
N ASN A 652 10.62 22.95 18.56
CA ASN A 652 11.64 22.64 19.58
C ASN A 652 11.03 22.44 20.97
N ALA A 653 10.00 23.22 21.32
CA ALA A 653 9.36 23.15 22.62
C ALA A 653 8.45 21.91 22.77
N HIS A 654 7.75 21.51 21.71
CA HIS A 654 6.65 20.54 21.81
C HIS A 654 6.84 19.28 20.95
N ALA A 655 7.56 19.37 19.83
CA ALA A 655 7.70 18.27 18.87
C ALA A 655 9.15 17.78 18.70
N GLN A 656 10.03 18.04 19.67
CA GLN A 656 11.45 17.63 19.66
C GLN A 656 12.21 18.10 18.42
N GLY A 657 11.91 19.31 17.93
CA GLY A 657 12.57 19.94 16.78
C GLY A 657 12.08 19.44 15.42
N ARG A 658 10.99 18.68 15.38
CA ARG A 658 10.32 18.26 14.14
C ARG A 658 9.53 19.43 13.55
N CYS A 659 10.12 20.10 12.56
CA CYS A 659 9.62 21.36 12.01
C CYS A 659 8.88 21.24 10.67
N LEU A 660 8.58 20.01 10.22
CA LEU A 660 7.66 19.78 9.11
C LEU A 660 6.44 19.02 9.61
N ALA A 661 5.27 19.38 9.10
CA ALA A 661 4.03 18.66 9.27
C ALA A 661 3.66 17.97 7.94
N THR A 662 3.09 16.78 8.04
CA THR A 662 2.45 16.09 6.93
C THR A 662 1.15 15.46 7.41
N GLY A 663 0.21 15.28 6.51
CA GLY A 663 -1.04 14.60 6.80
C GLY A 663 -1.83 14.34 5.53
N ARG A 664 -3.01 13.73 5.70
CA ARG A 664 -3.99 13.53 4.63
C ARG A 664 -5.37 13.47 5.25
N PHE A 665 -6.34 13.97 4.50
CA PHE A 665 -7.74 13.61 4.66
C PHE A 665 -8.13 12.74 3.47
N ARG A 666 -8.85 11.64 3.72
CA ARG A 666 -9.45 10.84 2.65
C ARG A 666 -10.93 10.64 2.93
N ASP A 667 -11.73 10.86 1.90
CA ASP A 667 -13.15 10.62 1.88
C ASP A 667 -13.51 9.20 2.35
N GLY A 668 -14.70 9.06 2.92
CA GLY A 668 -15.10 7.81 3.59
C GLY A 668 -14.46 7.62 4.98
N GLY A 669 -13.64 8.56 5.46
CA GLY A 669 -13.02 8.50 6.79
C GLY A 669 -11.86 7.52 6.90
N MET A 670 -11.37 7.06 5.76
CA MET A 670 -10.23 6.15 5.65
C MET A 670 -8.97 6.94 6.01
N GLY A 671 -8.20 6.48 7.01
CA GLY A 671 -7.07 7.25 7.55
C GLY A 671 -7.47 8.34 8.56
N GLY A 672 -8.77 8.54 8.82
CA GLY A 672 -9.27 9.43 9.88
C GLY A 672 -10.53 10.20 9.47
N MET A 673 -11.51 10.28 10.37
CA MET A 673 -12.74 11.07 10.21
C MET A 673 -12.50 12.58 10.51
N GLY A 674 -11.45 13.14 9.92
CA GLY A 674 -10.97 14.52 10.09
C GLY A 674 -9.51 14.66 9.61
N PRO A 675 -8.98 15.89 9.46
CA PRO A 675 -7.60 16.08 9.00
C PRO A 675 -6.60 15.50 10.01
N ALA A 676 -5.47 15.00 9.52
CA ALA A 676 -4.38 14.47 10.33
C ALA A 676 -3.14 15.38 10.31
N ILE A 677 -2.33 15.34 11.36
CA ILE A 677 -1.05 16.05 11.47
C ILE A 677 -0.02 15.17 12.17
N PHE A 678 1.08 14.89 11.47
CA PHE A 678 2.29 14.29 12.03
C PHE A 678 3.46 15.24 11.83
N ALA A 679 4.04 15.71 12.93
CA ALA A 679 5.28 16.47 12.89
C ALA A 679 6.46 15.50 12.69
N TYR A 680 7.38 15.80 11.77
CA TYR A 680 8.56 14.99 11.50
C TYR A 680 9.78 15.83 11.10
N ARG A 681 10.94 15.17 11.01
CA ARG A 681 12.20 15.78 10.55
C ARG A 681 12.94 14.81 9.62
N PRO A 682 13.00 15.09 8.32
CA PRO A 682 13.60 14.18 7.36
C PRO A 682 15.13 14.29 7.24
N TRP A 683 15.87 14.94 8.14
CA TRP A 683 17.35 15.03 8.08
C TRP A 683 18.04 14.57 9.37
N LEU A 684 19.28 14.11 9.22
CA LEU A 684 20.19 13.79 10.32
C LEU A 684 20.78 15.07 10.95
N PRO A 685 21.39 15.01 12.15
CA PRO A 685 21.97 16.20 12.81
C PRO A 685 23.04 16.96 12.00
N ASP A 686 23.60 16.35 10.95
CA ASP A 686 24.55 16.97 10.04
C ASP A 686 23.91 17.51 8.74
N GLY A 687 22.58 17.47 8.65
CA GLY A 687 21.82 17.90 7.47
C GLY A 687 21.71 16.86 6.36
N SER A 688 22.35 15.68 6.51
CA SER A 688 22.28 14.64 5.48
C SER A 688 20.93 13.91 5.47
N PRO A 689 20.48 13.40 4.30
CA PRO A 689 19.27 12.60 4.20
C PRO A 689 19.42 11.24 4.91
N PRO A 690 18.41 10.80 5.67
CA PRO A 690 18.23 9.40 6.05
C PRO A 690 18.12 8.52 4.81
N VAL A 691 18.49 7.25 4.96
CA VAL A 691 18.43 6.27 3.87
C VAL A 691 16.98 6.07 3.43
N SER A 692 16.73 5.91 2.12
CA SER A 692 15.42 5.54 1.59
C SER A 692 14.84 4.29 2.28
N GLY A 693 13.53 4.25 2.48
CA GLY A 693 12.82 3.23 3.26
C GLY A 693 12.86 3.44 4.77
N THR A 694 13.53 4.49 5.27
CA THR A 694 13.50 4.82 6.70
C THR A 694 12.08 5.19 7.13
N HIS A 695 11.65 4.65 8.27
CA HIS A 695 10.48 5.12 9.01
C HIS A 695 10.92 6.30 9.88
N LEU A 696 10.61 7.51 9.43
CA LEU A 696 11.03 8.75 10.09
C LEU A 696 10.27 8.89 11.41
N ALA A 697 11.00 9.19 12.48
CA ALA A 697 10.39 9.44 13.77
C ALA A 697 9.52 10.70 13.73
N GLU A 698 8.32 10.56 14.26
CA GLU A 698 7.24 11.53 14.18
C GLU A 698 6.68 11.89 15.56
N THR A 699 5.83 12.91 15.60
CA THR A 699 4.99 13.25 16.74
C THR A 699 3.59 13.49 16.20
N THR A 700 2.64 12.63 16.60
CA THR A 700 1.23 12.82 16.28
C THR A 700 0.73 14.08 16.96
N LEU A 701 0.18 15.01 16.18
CA LEU A 701 -0.42 16.24 16.69
C LEU A 701 -1.94 16.26 16.51
N LEU A 702 -2.44 15.57 15.47
CA LEU A 702 -3.87 15.45 15.19
C LEU A 702 -4.11 14.12 14.46
N LEU A 703 -5.00 13.29 14.99
CA LEU A 703 -5.42 12.04 14.33
C LEU A 703 -6.79 11.64 14.87
N TYR A 704 -7.80 11.77 14.03
CA TYR A 704 -9.18 11.35 14.30
C TYR A 704 -9.36 9.84 14.09
N GLU A 705 -10.45 9.29 14.64
CA GLU A 705 -10.76 7.86 14.52
C GLU A 705 -10.98 7.46 13.06
N ASN A 706 -10.49 6.26 12.70
CA ASN A 706 -10.56 5.74 11.34
C ASN A 706 -11.85 4.92 11.14
N SER A 707 -12.53 5.09 10.01
CA SER A 707 -13.75 4.32 9.71
C SER A 707 -13.51 2.81 9.57
N TYR A 708 -12.26 2.38 9.36
CA TYR A 708 -11.89 0.96 9.42
C TYR A 708 -11.93 0.38 10.84
N ASN A 709 -11.82 1.23 11.87
CA ASN A 709 -11.90 0.80 13.27
C ASN A 709 -13.34 0.80 13.79
N THR A 710 -14.21 1.66 13.24
CA THR A 710 -15.61 1.78 13.66
C THR A 710 -16.50 2.38 12.57
N GLU A 711 -17.71 1.85 12.44
CA GLU A 711 -18.76 2.42 11.58
C GLU A 711 -19.51 3.60 12.24
N GLU A 712 -19.26 3.86 13.52
CA GLU A 712 -19.91 4.96 14.25
C GLU A 712 -19.19 6.29 13.96
N ILE A 713 -19.96 7.36 13.76
CA ILE A 713 -19.41 8.71 13.61
C ILE A 713 -19.04 9.24 14.99
N THR A 714 -17.85 8.88 15.46
CA THR A 714 -17.33 9.19 16.80
C THR A 714 -15.87 9.59 16.74
N ARG A 715 -15.38 10.33 17.74
CA ARG A 715 -13.97 10.80 17.81
C ARG A 715 -13.50 11.41 16.48
N CYS A 716 -14.37 12.21 15.89
CA CYS A 716 -14.23 12.78 14.56
C CYS A 716 -14.25 14.31 14.62
N LEU A 717 -13.98 14.95 13.49
CA LEU A 717 -14.20 16.38 13.31
C LEU A 717 -15.69 16.71 13.58
N ASN A 718 -15.95 17.79 14.30
CA ASN A 718 -17.31 18.26 14.54
C ASN A 718 -18.00 18.59 13.22
N GLY A 719 -19.17 17.98 12.98
CA GLY A 719 -19.89 18.12 11.72
C GLY A 719 -19.27 17.34 10.55
N TYR A 720 -18.38 16.38 10.83
CA TYR A 720 -17.80 15.48 9.85
C TYR A 720 -18.86 14.85 8.93
N GLN A 721 -18.56 14.84 7.63
CA GLN A 721 -19.25 14.03 6.65
C GLN A 721 -18.23 13.25 5.82
N HIS A 722 -18.57 12.01 5.42
CA HIS A 722 -17.70 11.20 4.56
C HIS A 722 -17.19 11.92 3.29
N PRO A 723 -17.97 12.81 2.64
CA PRO A 723 -17.52 13.55 1.47
C PRO A 723 -16.66 14.79 1.75
N ASP A 724 -16.31 15.10 3.00
CA ASP A 724 -15.40 16.23 3.29
C ASP A 724 -14.07 16.04 2.51
N GLU A 725 -13.39 17.14 2.16
CA GLU A 725 -12.08 17.12 1.52
C GLU A 725 -11.22 18.22 2.17
N TRP A 726 -10.03 17.89 2.66
CA TRP A 726 -9.06 18.86 3.18
C TRP A 726 -7.73 18.65 2.47
N GLU A 727 -7.44 19.50 1.49
CA GLU A 727 -6.33 19.33 0.54
C GLU A 727 -5.21 20.37 0.77
N GLY A 728 -5.48 21.45 1.51
CA GLY A 728 -4.50 22.47 1.87
C GLY A 728 -4.28 22.56 3.37
N GLY A 729 -3.05 22.79 3.80
CA GLY A 729 -2.70 23.02 5.21
C GLY A 729 -1.62 24.09 5.35
N ALA A 730 -1.70 24.92 6.40
CA ALA A 730 -0.68 25.91 6.69
C ALA A 730 -0.58 26.20 8.19
N TRP A 731 0.65 26.31 8.71
CA TRP A 731 0.87 26.91 10.03
C TRP A 731 1.06 28.41 9.88
N ILE A 732 0.01 29.16 10.24
CA ILE A 732 -0.01 30.60 10.13
C ILE A 732 0.61 31.21 11.39
N THR A 733 1.57 32.10 11.17
CA THR A 733 2.09 33.02 12.18
C THR A 733 2.13 34.40 11.55
N THR A 734 1.31 35.32 12.03
CA THR A 734 1.28 36.68 11.47
C THR A 734 2.49 37.49 11.95
N PRO A 735 2.86 38.59 11.27
CA PRO A 735 3.91 39.48 11.75
C PRO A 735 3.62 40.08 13.14
N SER A 736 2.34 40.17 13.53
CA SER A 736 1.91 40.61 14.86
C SER A 736 2.09 39.55 15.95
N GLY A 737 2.39 38.30 15.57
CA GLY A 737 2.65 37.17 16.45
C GLY A 737 1.42 36.30 16.75
N LYS A 738 0.28 36.55 16.09
CA LYS A 738 -0.87 35.63 16.17
C LYS A 738 -0.58 34.32 15.47
N SER A 739 -1.17 33.22 15.92
CA SER A 739 -0.96 31.92 15.27
C SER A 739 -2.22 31.04 15.20
N ALA A 740 -2.29 30.23 14.15
CA ALA A 740 -3.28 29.19 13.95
C ALA A 740 -2.71 28.10 13.04
N VAL A 741 -3.22 26.87 13.16
CA VAL A 741 -3.08 25.87 12.09
C VAL A 741 -4.35 25.89 11.25
N LEU A 742 -4.20 26.15 9.95
CA LEU A 742 -5.29 26.25 9.00
C LEU A 742 -5.35 24.99 8.13
N PHE A 743 -6.56 24.48 7.92
CA PHE A 743 -6.87 23.59 6.79
C PHE A 743 -7.82 24.29 5.82
N ALA A 744 -7.55 24.13 4.52
CA ALA A 744 -8.39 24.59 3.43
C ALA A 744 -8.98 23.38 2.70
N GLY A 745 -10.29 23.40 2.45
CA GLY A 745 -10.96 22.25 1.87
C GLY A 745 -12.40 22.49 1.38
N THR A 746 -12.94 21.45 0.76
CA THR A 746 -14.34 21.34 0.34
C THR A 746 -15.13 20.64 1.45
N LYS A 747 -15.94 21.37 2.21
CA LYS A 747 -16.72 20.82 3.34
C LYS A 747 -18.11 20.39 2.88
N GLY A 748 -18.53 19.16 3.19
CA GLY A 748 -19.92 18.73 3.09
C GLY A 748 -20.78 19.37 4.18
N THR A 749 -21.78 20.17 3.79
CA THR A 749 -22.68 20.89 4.72
C THR A 749 -24.15 20.54 4.51
N GLY A 750 -24.44 19.59 3.61
CA GLY A 750 -25.77 19.09 3.36
C GLY A 750 -26.41 18.41 4.57
N SER A 751 -27.74 18.43 4.64
CA SER A 751 -28.50 17.72 5.69
C SER A 751 -28.37 16.19 5.59
N LYS A 752 -27.96 15.68 4.43
CA LYS A 752 -27.67 14.27 4.13
C LYS A 752 -26.39 14.17 3.30
N TYR A 753 -25.68 13.05 3.46
CA TYR A 753 -24.55 12.67 2.63
C TYR A 753 -24.58 11.16 2.35
N TRP A 754 -24.06 10.75 1.20
CA TRP A 754 -24.17 9.38 0.72
C TRP A 754 -23.03 8.97 -0.21
N TYR A 755 -22.89 7.66 -0.43
CA TYR A 755 -22.05 7.08 -1.47
C TYR A 755 -22.93 6.63 -2.64
N GLY A 756 -22.66 7.13 -3.85
CA GLY A 756 -23.45 6.87 -5.04
C GLY A 756 -23.30 8.00 -6.07
N TYR A 757 -24.41 8.59 -6.49
CA TYR A 757 -24.51 9.52 -7.61
C TYR A 757 -25.25 10.81 -7.22
N ILE A 758 -25.24 11.83 -8.09
CA ILE A 758 -26.15 12.98 -7.96
C ILE A 758 -27.58 12.55 -8.31
N ASN A 759 -28.55 13.03 -7.53
CA ASN A 759 -29.95 12.81 -7.81
C ASN A 759 -30.50 13.90 -8.75
N PRO A 760 -31.04 13.55 -9.94
CA PRO A 760 -31.56 14.54 -10.89
C PRO A 760 -32.81 15.28 -10.39
N ALA A 761 -33.49 14.78 -9.34
CA ALA A 761 -34.64 15.45 -8.75
C ALA A 761 -34.27 16.65 -7.87
N GLY A 762 -33.02 16.71 -7.37
CA GLY A 762 -32.53 17.80 -6.54
C GLY A 762 -31.49 17.37 -5.51
N PRO A 763 -30.66 18.31 -5.02
CA PRO A 763 -29.56 18.03 -4.11
C PRO A 763 -29.98 17.54 -2.72
N GLU A 764 -31.24 17.73 -2.33
CA GLU A 764 -31.80 17.26 -1.06
C GLU A 764 -32.11 15.74 -1.05
N TYR A 765 -32.09 15.09 -2.21
CA TYR A 765 -32.41 13.69 -2.37
C TYR A 765 -31.15 12.85 -2.59
N PRO A 766 -30.88 11.84 -1.74
CA PRO A 766 -29.79 10.91 -1.99
C PRO A 766 -30.03 10.08 -3.26
N CYS A 767 -28.94 9.65 -3.88
CA CYS A 767 -28.94 8.60 -4.89
C CYS A 767 -27.83 7.62 -4.56
N VAL A 768 -28.12 6.69 -3.65
CA VAL A 768 -27.14 5.71 -3.20
C VAL A 768 -26.82 4.69 -4.30
N ASP A 769 -25.59 4.19 -4.30
CA ASP A 769 -25.28 2.94 -5.01
C ASP A 769 -25.86 1.78 -4.20
N ALA A 770 -26.97 1.21 -4.69
CA ALA A 770 -27.70 0.15 -4.01
C ALA A 770 -26.96 -1.21 -4.02
N GLU A 771 -25.93 -1.36 -4.86
CA GLU A 771 -25.12 -2.58 -4.93
C GLU A 771 -24.06 -2.63 -3.82
N VAL A 772 -23.72 -1.47 -3.25
CA VAL A 772 -22.77 -1.36 -2.14
C VAL A 772 -23.45 -1.78 -0.84
N THR A 773 -23.03 -2.93 -0.32
CA THR A 773 -23.59 -3.52 0.92
C THR A 773 -22.57 -3.65 2.06
N GLY A 774 -21.32 -3.25 1.83
CA GLY A 774 -20.22 -3.39 2.80
C GLY A 774 -20.18 -2.34 3.90
N PHE A 775 -20.96 -1.25 3.79
CA PHE A 775 -21.06 -0.18 4.79
C PHE A 775 -22.35 0.63 4.57
N PRO A 776 -22.80 1.45 5.54
CA PRO A 776 -23.96 2.31 5.37
C PRO A 776 -23.72 3.41 4.30
N THR A 777 -24.50 3.37 3.22
CA THR A 777 -24.32 4.25 2.05
C THR A 777 -24.96 5.62 2.19
N CYS A 778 -25.76 5.89 3.23
CA CYS A 778 -26.39 7.20 3.45
C CYS A 778 -26.53 7.53 4.93
N ARG A 779 -26.20 8.77 5.29
CA ARG A 779 -26.33 9.34 6.64
C ARG A 779 -26.92 10.74 6.63
N LEU A 780 -27.54 11.10 7.75
CA LEU A 780 -27.92 12.48 8.09
C LEU A 780 -26.70 13.25 8.58
N ALA A 781 -26.78 14.58 8.58
CA ALA A 781 -25.68 15.47 9.01
C ALA A 781 -25.18 15.24 10.46
N ASP A 782 -25.99 14.64 11.33
CA ASP A 782 -25.59 14.27 12.70
C ASP A 782 -24.87 12.92 12.78
N GLY A 783 -24.64 12.25 11.65
CA GLY A 783 -23.99 10.96 11.54
C GLY A 783 -24.94 9.76 11.65
N SER A 784 -26.21 9.96 11.99
CA SER A 784 -27.20 8.89 12.04
C SER A 784 -27.57 8.37 10.63
N LEU A 785 -28.07 7.15 10.54
CA LEU A 785 -28.43 6.54 9.25
C LEU A 785 -29.62 7.27 8.60
N CYS A 786 -29.58 7.37 7.27
CA CYS A 786 -30.75 7.81 6.51
C CYS A 786 -31.93 6.85 6.71
N PRO A 787 -33.18 7.35 6.60
CA PRO A 787 -34.36 6.49 6.64
C PRO A 787 -34.38 5.51 5.45
N PRO A 788 -35.03 4.33 5.58
CA PRO A 788 -34.94 3.27 4.57
C PRO A 788 -35.36 3.67 3.15
N GLU A 789 -36.28 4.63 3.00
CA GLU A 789 -36.72 5.15 1.70
C GLU A 789 -35.59 5.81 0.90
N ASP A 790 -34.58 6.38 1.55
CA ASP A 790 -33.42 7.01 0.90
C ASP A 790 -32.38 5.99 0.39
N LEU A 791 -32.54 4.70 0.71
CA LEU A 791 -31.57 3.64 0.40
C LEU A 791 -31.86 2.87 -0.90
N THR A 792 -32.85 3.30 -1.68
CA THR A 792 -33.33 2.54 -2.86
C THR A 792 -32.51 2.84 -4.14
N GLY A 793 -31.64 3.86 -4.12
CA GLY A 793 -30.96 4.38 -5.31
C GLY A 793 -31.91 5.16 -6.23
N CYS A 794 -31.39 5.89 -7.21
CA CYS A 794 -32.19 6.69 -8.16
C CYS A 794 -31.92 6.39 -9.65
N CYS A 795 -30.85 5.64 -9.94
CA CYS A 795 -30.38 5.29 -11.28
C CYS A 795 -29.67 3.92 -11.23
N ASP A 796 -29.39 3.36 -12.39
CA ASP A 796 -28.57 2.16 -12.58
C ASP A 796 -27.18 2.59 -13.10
N PRO A 797 -26.08 2.20 -12.42
CA PRO A 797 -24.70 2.61 -12.73
C PRO A 797 -24.31 2.51 -14.21
N ASP A 798 -24.77 1.47 -14.90
CA ASP A 798 -24.38 1.18 -16.29
C ASP A 798 -25.39 1.70 -17.33
N VAL A 799 -26.41 2.44 -16.90
CA VAL A 799 -27.55 2.80 -17.76
C VAL A 799 -27.81 4.30 -17.77
N ASP A 800 -28.04 4.94 -16.61
CA ASP A 800 -28.68 6.25 -16.57
C ASP A 800 -28.28 7.18 -15.42
N CYS A 801 -27.20 6.89 -14.69
CA CYS A 801 -26.67 7.82 -13.70
C CYS A 801 -26.12 9.10 -14.33
N VAL A 802 -26.39 10.25 -13.70
CA VAL A 802 -26.09 11.60 -14.23
C VAL A 802 -24.75 12.17 -13.79
N SER A 803 -24.06 11.48 -12.89
CA SER A 803 -22.72 11.79 -12.40
C SER A 803 -21.94 10.49 -12.29
N ASN A 804 -20.63 10.59 -12.06
CA ASN A 804 -19.84 9.44 -11.65
C ASN A 804 -20.06 9.10 -10.18
N ARG A 805 -19.68 7.87 -9.84
CA ARG A 805 -19.83 7.32 -8.50
C ARG A 805 -18.84 7.99 -7.52
N GLY A 806 -19.31 8.31 -6.33
CA GLY A 806 -18.46 8.84 -5.27
C GLY A 806 -19.23 9.19 -4.00
N TRP A 807 -18.53 9.84 -3.06
CA TRP A 807 -19.14 10.44 -1.89
C TRP A 807 -19.74 11.80 -2.25
N TRP A 808 -21.03 11.97 -1.95
CA TRP A 808 -21.81 13.17 -2.22
C TRP A 808 -22.42 13.73 -0.94
N SER A 809 -22.52 15.05 -0.86
CA SER A 809 -23.34 15.74 0.14
C SER A 809 -24.42 16.54 -0.58
N GLY A 810 -25.53 16.83 0.09
CA GLY A 810 -26.54 17.74 -0.45
C GLY A 810 -26.02 19.16 -0.68
N ARG A 811 -24.87 19.52 -0.09
CA ARG A 811 -24.17 20.77 -0.34
C ARG A 811 -22.69 20.64 0.02
N PHE A 812 -21.85 21.31 -0.76
CA PHE A 812 -20.45 21.57 -0.45
C PHE A 812 -20.22 23.08 -0.35
N ASP A 813 -19.38 23.50 0.60
CA ASP A 813 -18.87 24.87 0.71
C ASP A 813 -17.33 24.83 0.79
N ALA A 814 -16.66 25.80 0.16
CA ALA A 814 -15.22 25.97 0.33
C ALA A 814 -14.92 26.68 1.67
N GLN A 815 -14.13 26.06 2.54
CA GLN A 815 -13.91 26.55 3.90
C GLN A 815 -12.44 26.55 4.31
N PHE A 816 -12.10 27.50 5.19
CA PHE A 816 -10.96 27.41 6.08
C PHE A 816 -11.40 27.03 7.49
N ILE A 817 -10.70 26.11 8.12
CA ILE A 817 -10.88 25.77 9.54
C ILE A 817 -9.59 26.02 10.32
N LEU A 818 -9.72 26.58 11.53
CA LEU A 818 -8.60 27.05 12.34
C LEU A 818 -8.49 26.23 13.63
N TYR A 819 -7.34 25.60 13.84
CA TYR A 819 -6.97 24.87 15.05
C TYR A 819 -6.03 25.68 15.93
N ASP A 820 -6.16 25.52 17.25
CA ASP A 820 -5.30 26.17 18.23
C ASP A 820 -3.96 25.40 18.35
N PRO A 821 -2.82 26.03 18.08
CA PRO A 821 -1.50 25.44 18.33
C PRO A 821 -1.28 24.93 19.75
N ALA A 822 -1.98 25.48 20.75
CA ALA A 822 -1.89 25.04 22.13
C ALA A 822 -2.56 23.68 22.36
N ASP A 823 -3.62 23.35 21.63
CA ASP A 823 -4.25 22.01 21.71
C ASP A 823 -3.32 20.96 21.10
N LEU A 824 -2.66 21.29 19.98
CA LEU A 824 -1.65 20.41 19.38
C LEU A 824 -0.43 20.19 20.32
N ALA A 825 -0.10 21.20 21.13
CA ALA A 825 0.97 21.09 22.12
C ALA A 825 0.57 20.15 23.28
N GLN A 826 -0.70 20.17 23.69
CA GLN A 826 -1.25 19.26 24.69
C GLN A 826 -1.27 17.81 24.16
N VAL A 827 -1.62 17.59 22.89
CA VAL A 827 -1.50 16.26 22.25
C VAL A 827 -0.04 15.79 22.26
N ALA A 828 0.89 16.65 21.85
CA ALA A 828 2.32 16.31 21.84
C ALA A 828 2.88 15.97 23.24
N ALA A 829 2.30 16.56 24.29
CA ALA A 829 2.63 16.28 25.69
C ALA A 829 1.90 15.04 26.26
N GLY A 830 0.94 14.47 25.52
CA GLY A 830 0.09 13.36 25.98
C GLY A 830 -0.93 13.78 27.04
N GLU A 831 -1.32 15.06 27.08
CA GLU A 831 -2.29 15.61 28.04
C GLU A 831 -3.74 15.41 27.58
N ILE A 832 -3.97 15.40 26.26
CA ILE A 832 -5.24 15.09 25.61
C ILE A 832 -5.02 14.11 24.46
N GLU A 833 -6.06 13.40 24.05
CA GLU A 833 -5.98 12.45 22.93
C GLU A 833 -5.90 13.16 21.58
N SER A 834 -5.32 12.51 20.56
CA SER A 834 -5.07 13.12 19.25
C SER A 834 -6.32 13.50 18.46
N TRP A 835 -7.49 12.98 18.82
CA TRP A 835 -8.79 13.28 18.20
C TRP A 835 -9.59 14.33 18.98
N GLU A 836 -9.09 14.82 20.11
CA GLU A 836 -9.78 15.82 20.93
C GLU A 836 -9.71 17.25 20.39
N PRO A 837 -8.60 17.72 19.77
CA PRO A 837 -8.58 19.05 19.19
C PRO A 837 -9.70 19.23 18.17
N GLN A 838 -10.32 20.40 18.17
CA GLN A 838 -11.38 20.78 17.24
C GLN A 838 -11.09 22.19 16.70
N PRO A 839 -11.53 22.52 15.48
CA PRO A 839 -11.35 23.87 14.99
C PRO A 839 -12.16 24.86 15.84
N TYR A 840 -11.54 25.97 16.21
CA TYR A 840 -12.18 27.05 16.97
C TYR A 840 -12.82 28.11 16.06
N GLY A 841 -12.45 28.13 14.78
CA GLY A 841 -12.93 29.10 13.80
C GLY A 841 -13.14 28.46 12.43
N VAL A 842 -14.15 28.94 11.72
CA VAL A 842 -14.48 28.55 10.34
C VAL A 842 -14.67 29.83 9.52
N ILE A 843 -14.11 29.85 8.31
CA ILE A 843 -14.28 30.93 7.33
C ILE A 843 -14.82 30.28 6.06
N ASP A 844 -16.00 30.70 5.64
CA ASP A 844 -16.57 30.32 4.34
C ASP A 844 -16.00 31.25 3.27
N ILE A 845 -15.43 30.67 2.21
CA ILE A 845 -14.81 31.40 1.11
C ILE A 845 -15.48 31.15 -0.24
N ASP A 846 -16.62 30.45 -0.25
CA ASP A 846 -17.27 30.00 -1.49
C ASP A 846 -17.66 31.16 -2.40
N ASP A 847 -18.07 32.29 -1.80
CA ASP A 847 -18.43 33.54 -2.50
C ASP A 847 -17.25 34.20 -3.26
N HIS A 848 -16.02 33.75 -3.02
CA HIS A 848 -14.82 34.24 -3.72
C HIS A 848 -14.42 33.39 -4.92
N LEU A 849 -15.04 32.21 -5.11
CA LEU A 849 -14.66 31.25 -6.14
C LEU A 849 -15.37 31.51 -7.47
N TYR A 850 -14.75 31.10 -8.57
CA TYR A 850 -15.30 31.22 -9.93
C TYR A 850 -16.20 30.04 -10.30
N LEU A 851 -15.86 28.85 -9.82
CA LEU A 851 -16.57 27.60 -10.04
C LEU A 851 -16.91 27.36 -11.52
N ASN A 852 -15.90 27.45 -12.40
CA ASN A 852 -16.06 27.42 -13.86
C ASN A 852 -15.23 26.30 -14.52
N PRO A 853 -15.66 25.02 -14.38
CA PRO A 853 -14.96 23.88 -14.96
C PRO A 853 -15.36 23.70 -16.44
N PRO A 854 -14.65 22.86 -17.21
CA PRO A 854 -15.12 22.46 -18.52
C PRO A 854 -16.43 21.65 -18.42
N PRO A 855 -17.38 21.78 -19.36
CA PRO A 855 -18.67 21.09 -19.27
C PRO A 855 -18.59 19.56 -19.21
N TRP A 856 -17.52 18.95 -19.75
CA TRP A 856 -17.33 17.50 -19.70
C TRP A 856 -16.85 17.01 -18.33
N ASP A 857 -16.29 17.88 -17.49
CA ASP A 857 -15.85 17.53 -16.14
C ASP A 857 -16.98 17.65 -15.11
N GLU A 858 -18.13 18.26 -15.45
CA GLU A 858 -19.29 18.35 -14.55
C GLU A 858 -19.84 16.98 -14.14
N ILE A 859 -19.67 15.95 -14.97
CA ILE A 859 -20.08 14.58 -14.62
C ILE A 859 -19.27 14.03 -13.44
N GLU A 860 -18.02 14.45 -13.31
CA GLU A 860 -17.14 14.07 -12.21
C GLU A 860 -17.29 15.03 -11.03
N LEU A 861 -17.24 16.33 -11.28
CA LEU A 861 -17.20 17.35 -10.24
C LEU A 861 -18.56 17.63 -9.62
N GLY A 862 -19.65 17.32 -10.33
CA GLY A 862 -20.98 17.81 -10.00
C GLY A 862 -21.15 19.29 -10.33
N TRP A 863 -22.32 19.84 -9.98
CA TRP A 863 -22.70 21.20 -10.35
C TRP A 863 -23.42 21.93 -9.20
N GLY A 864 -23.47 23.25 -9.31
CA GLY A 864 -24.12 24.13 -8.34
C GLY A 864 -23.61 23.91 -6.91
N GLY A 865 -24.54 23.77 -5.96
CA GLY A 865 -24.19 23.52 -4.56
C GLY A 865 -23.54 22.16 -4.30
N GLN A 866 -23.64 21.20 -5.23
CA GLN A 866 -23.05 19.85 -5.08
C GLN A 866 -21.70 19.70 -5.79
N ARG A 867 -21.11 20.78 -6.29
CA ARG A 867 -19.76 20.72 -6.84
C ARG A 867 -18.73 20.35 -5.75
N ARG A 868 -18.03 19.23 -5.95
CA ARG A 868 -16.86 18.79 -5.16
C ARG A 868 -15.55 19.35 -5.71
N SER A 869 -14.42 19.11 -5.02
CA SER A 869 -13.08 19.51 -5.45
C SER A 869 -12.98 21.02 -5.78
N ARG A 870 -13.45 21.86 -4.86
CA ARG A 870 -13.51 23.33 -5.04
C ARG A 870 -12.14 23.98 -4.89
N ILE A 871 -11.43 23.65 -3.82
CA ILE A 871 -10.12 24.22 -3.49
C ILE A 871 -9.10 23.12 -3.18
N GLY A 872 -7.83 23.41 -3.49
CA GLY A 872 -6.70 22.51 -3.33
C GLY A 872 -5.67 23.03 -2.34
N ALA A 873 -4.39 22.93 -2.71
CA ALA A 873 -3.26 23.26 -1.85
C ALA A 873 -3.25 24.73 -1.39
N ALA A 874 -2.65 24.95 -0.22
CA ALA A 874 -2.44 26.27 0.38
C ALA A 874 -0.94 26.50 0.66
N ALA A 875 -0.50 27.76 0.54
CA ALA A 875 0.86 28.17 0.88
C ALA A 875 0.83 29.50 1.64
N TYR A 876 1.77 29.73 2.55
CA TYR A 876 1.78 30.91 3.40
C TYR A 876 3.12 31.63 3.38
N ASP A 877 3.07 32.93 3.06
CA ASP A 877 4.17 33.87 3.25
C ASP A 877 4.11 34.41 4.68
N ARG A 878 4.91 33.81 5.55
CA ARG A 878 5.03 34.21 6.96
C ARG A 878 5.61 35.61 7.15
N GLN A 879 6.41 36.10 6.22
CA GLN A 879 7.08 37.39 6.37
C GLN A 879 6.11 38.55 6.14
N ASN A 880 5.24 38.44 5.12
CA ASN A 880 4.30 39.51 4.76
C ASN A 880 2.85 39.21 5.14
N GLY A 881 2.54 37.99 5.58
CA GLY A 881 1.21 37.59 6.03
C GLY A 881 0.25 37.27 4.89
N TYR A 882 0.73 36.75 3.76
CA TYR A 882 -0.11 36.36 2.63
C TYR A 882 -0.41 34.86 2.64
N LEU A 883 -1.69 34.51 2.56
CA LEU A 883 -2.16 33.15 2.31
C LEU A 883 -2.55 33.00 0.84
N TYR A 884 -1.98 32.01 0.17
CA TYR A 884 -2.28 31.62 -1.20
C TYR A 884 -3.05 30.31 -1.20
N VAL A 885 -4.17 30.22 -1.90
CA VAL A 885 -4.98 28.99 -2.01
C VAL A 885 -5.38 28.76 -3.47
N LEU A 886 -5.25 27.53 -3.94
CA LEU A 886 -5.69 27.15 -5.28
C LEU A 886 -7.20 26.89 -5.30
N GLU A 887 -7.92 27.53 -6.20
CA GLU A 887 -9.22 27.06 -6.67
C GLU A 887 -8.98 26.10 -7.83
N LEU A 888 -9.51 24.88 -7.73
CA LEU A 888 -9.37 23.86 -8.77
C LEU A 888 -10.47 24.05 -9.83
N TYR A 889 -10.16 23.82 -11.10
CA TYR A 889 -11.09 23.98 -12.23
C TYR A 889 -11.79 25.34 -12.25
N ALA A 890 -11.00 26.41 -12.10
CA ALA A 890 -11.47 27.79 -11.98
C ALA A 890 -11.46 28.52 -13.33
N ASP A 891 -10.45 28.23 -14.14
CA ASP A 891 -10.25 28.76 -15.49
C ASP A 891 -10.26 27.59 -16.47
N GLU A 892 -11.45 27.06 -16.73
CA GLU A 892 -11.64 25.76 -17.37
C GLU A 892 -10.93 24.67 -16.55
N ALA A 893 -10.03 23.89 -17.14
CA ALA A 893 -9.31 22.83 -16.44
C ALA A 893 -8.16 23.36 -15.54
N LYS A 894 -7.80 24.64 -15.65
CA LYS A 894 -6.69 25.24 -14.91
C LYS A 894 -7.13 25.77 -13.55
N PRO A 895 -6.27 25.68 -12.53
CA PRO A 895 -6.52 26.32 -11.26
C PRO A 895 -6.17 27.81 -11.30
N VAL A 896 -6.75 28.56 -10.35
CA VAL A 896 -6.49 29.98 -10.09
C VAL A 896 -5.98 30.13 -8.66
N VAL A 897 -5.04 31.04 -8.42
CA VAL A 897 -4.51 31.30 -7.07
C VAL A 897 -5.26 32.49 -6.45
N HIS A 898 -5.91 32.26 -5.32
CA HIS A 898 -6.58 33.26 -4.50
C HIS A 898 -5.65 33.72 -3.38
N VAL A 899 -5.73 35.01 -3.02
CA VAL A 899 -4.81 35.64 -2.07
C VAL A 899 -5.58 36.34 -0.95
N TRP A 900 -5.19 36.07 0.30
CA TRP A 900 -5.66 36.78 1.49
C TRP A 900 -4.49 37.39 2.25
N GLN A 901 -4.68 38.59 2.80
CA GLN A 901 -3.87 39.11 3.89
C GLN A 901 -4.39 38.53 5.21
N VAL A 902 -3.47 38.14 6.10
CA VAL A 902 -3.75 37.70 7.47
C VAL A 902 -2.97 38.56 8.46
N GLU A 903 -3.64 39.17 9.44
CA GLU A 903 -3.03 40.19 10.36
C GLU A 903 -3.13 39.88 11.87
#